data_AF-A9L6P1-F1
#
_entry.id   AF-A9L6P1-F1
#
_cell.length_a   1.000
_cell.length_b   1.000
_cell.length_c   1.000
_cell.angle_alpha   90.00
_cell.angle_beta   90.00
_cell.angle_gamma   90.00
#
_symmetry.space_group_name_H-M   'P 1'
#
loop_
_entity.id
_entity.type
_entity.pdbx_description
1 polymer ?
#
loop_
_entity_poly.entity_id
_entity_poly.type
_entity_poly.pdbx_seq_one_letter_code
_entity_poly.pdbx_strand_id
1 'polypeptide(L)'
;MSKPFHELVAERLIEQLEKGTAPWQKPWTPGQSATSLPYNPKSGKRYKGINTLNLMAQGYDDPRWMTYEQAKTINAQVMKGERSTPVQYWKFKEEHKVLDSNGQPVLDANGQPKIEIVPLERPKVFFARVFNAQQIDGLPPLDIPPQTQEQSWDAIRRVEDILKASAANIHHVSQDKAFYRPSTDSIHLPEKNQFSEASQYYATALHELGHWTGHPTRLNRDLSHPFGSQGYAKEELRAEISSMILGEELGIGHNPEQHAAYVKSWISVLKEDPLEIFRAASDAEKIQSLVLSYEQQQTLVTALEDTLSLEAFESWRNYRYIAEELGLKAELITNDNRNEATPDYKITYTLNNIPQTFHTELFGHQGTAATYQSNQPVWGDHFSDKDNEWVSSPELQADALETAFRRMVLAYVDTEISKLSLEAPDIEAENLTRLSVAMSAVNDGHLPATALNIVGHSPAFLSQIENGLTISPKWNGDTFIVKPNQGKESEDARFYNDSDRYMLMLSESKSGKVWNTAANFNTLHEAQTVETLLKTAYSLSQEKAVNMSTPQVDTPQNKVFLSVPHSEKEQAKALGAKWDRQHKHWYTFESELIKFNGQWPIVKIEPKVETKLYLAVPYAEKTQAKALGAQWDKQQKSWYIEPGIDKKLFNKWLPENRPAEQAPAINPRDELALVMKEMGFELSGDHPIMDGEKHRCRLTTDKGSISDKSGSGMYVTFTDGIPAAYLSNNRTGETQNWSSKGYVISDAEKAALRADSARKVQAREQAQAEERQSVATGIQNLLEVCSIPLGNEKYLTNKQAQVGNLLLVPPPDALKDDPKVLIGANWKESKTLREENPYHIVFTAGEILIPAYDAQGNILTAQTIQSNGTKMFPKGSSKTGAFHVVGGDLSALAKAPTLIIAEGYATADTVSEAAAQPVVSAFDASNMIAVAKSLREKYPDKPILIAGDDDAHLVMTEGKNVGRDKAIAAAEAVNGIAIFPIFAPKEQHYPPELPIVTPSAWRENNVSIEQTQAINSMKGFTDFNDIKVKSVLGIDGVKLQVKTAIKQLIKNHKLQKELEQSQVIDQVKKTARVNSI
;
A
#
# COMPACT_ATOMS: atom_id res chain seq x y z
N MET A 1 -12.50 -43.25 11.34
CA MET A 1 -11.85 -42.00 10.90
C MET A 1 -12.24 -40.99 11.95
N SER A 2 -11.28 -40.43 12.69
CA SER A 2 -11.59 -39.28 13.55
C SER A 2 -11.98 -38.16 12.61
N LYS A 3 -13.18 -37.59 12.79
CA LYS A 3 -13.66 -36.49 11.95
C LYS A 3 -12.62 -35.35 11.97
N PRO A 4 -12.35 -34.69 10.84
CA PRO A 4 -11.49 -33.51 10.78
C PRO A 4 -11.82 -32.49 11.89
N PHE A 5 -10.80 -31.78 12.39
CA PHE A 5 -10.98 -30.83 13.50
C PHE A 5 -12.10 -29.81 13.24
N HIS A 6 -12.22 -29.30 12.01
CA HIS A 6 -13.26 -28.35 11.66
C HIS A 6 -14.67 -28.96 11.69
N GLU A 7 -14.82 -30.21 11.25
CA GLU A 7 -16.08 -30.96 11.38
C GLU A 7 -16.43 -31.21 12.85
N LEU A 8 -15.46 -31.63 13.69
CA LEU A 8 -15.70 -31.86 15.12
C LEU A 8 -16.15 -30.59 15.85
N VAL A 9 -15.52 -29.45 15.54
CA VAL A 9 -15.88 -28.16 16.14
C VAL A 9 -17.25 -27.71 15.64
N ALA A 10 -17.50 -27.80 14.34
CA ALA A 10 -18.79 -27.44 13.75
C ALA A 10 -19.94 -28.30 14.30
N GLU A 11 -19.76 -29.63 14.38
CA GLU A 11 -20.77 -30.54 14.93
C GLU A 11 -21.11 -30.24 16.38
N ARG A 12 -20.09 -30.01 17.23
CA ARG A 12 -20.32 -29.60 18.62
C ARG A 12 -21.12 -28.30 18.70
N LEU A 13 -20.75 -27.31 17.88
CA LEU A 13 -21.45 -26.02 17.86
C LEU A 13 -22.86 -26.16 17.29
N ILE A 14 -23.09 -27.03 16.30
CA ILE A 14 -24.42 -27.37 15.77
C ILE A 14 -25.28 -28.01 16.88
N GLU A 15 -24.76 -29.00 17.61
CA GLU A 15 -25.49 -29.63 18.71
C GLU A 15 -25.85 -28.61 19.81
N GLN A 16 -24.95 -27.66 20.09
CA GLN A 16 -25.20 -26.60 21.04
C GLN A 16 -26.21 -25.58 20.51
N LEU A 17 -26.14 -25.22 19.21
CA LEU A 17 -27.13 -24.38 18.53
C LEU A 17 -28.54 -25.00 18.60
N GLU A 18 -28.64 -26.31 18.36
CA GLU A 18 -29.90 -27.07 18.47
C GLU A 18 -30.46 -27.07 19.90
N LYS A 19 -29.60 -27.02 20.92
CA LYS A 19 -29.96 -26.97 22.34
C LYS A 19 -30.10 -25.55 22.90
N GLY A 20 -29.80 -24.51 22.12
CA GLY A 20 -29.76 -23.12 22.60
C GLY A 20 -28.61 -22.83 23.58
N THR A 21 -27.53 -23.62 23.55
CA THR A 21 -26.40 -23.53 24.49
C THR A 21 -25.08 -23.14 23.83
N ALA A 22 -25.09 -22.71 22.56
CA ALA A 22 -23.87 -22.25 21.89
C ALA A 22 -23.30 -21.00 22.57
N PRO A 23 -21.98 -20.73 22.51
CA PRO A 23 -21.35 -19.63 23.24
C PRO A 23 -22.03 -18.27 23.03
N TRP A 24 -22.41 -17.94 21.79
CA TRP A 24 -23.07 -16.69 21.42
C TRP A 24 -24.61 -16.72 21.61
N GLN A 25 -25.20 -17.85 22.02
CA GLN A 25 -26.62 -17.96 22.37
C GLN A 25 -26.89 -17.88 23.88
N LYS A 26 -25.84 -17.93 24.71
CA LYS A 26 -25.99 -17.73 26.15
C LYS A 26 -26.09 -16.22 26.43
N PRO A 27 -27.08 -15.77 27.23
CA PRO A 27 -27.09 -14.38 27.70
C PRO A 27 -25.97 -14.18 28.72
N TRP A 28 -25.32 -13.02 28.66
CA TRP A 28 -24.25 -12.63 29.56
C TRP A 28 -24.65 -11.33 30.26
N THR A 29 -24.67 -11.32 31.59
CA THR A 29 -25.03 -10.11 32.33
C THR A 29 -23.80 -9.22 32.56
N PRO A 30 -23.96 -7.88 32.47
CA PRO A 30 -22.90 -6.95 32.85
C PRO A 30 -22.37 -7.28 34.26
N GLY A 31 -21.06 -7.43 34.37
CA GLY A 31 -20.39 -7.65 35.65
C GLY A 31 -20.45 -9.03 36.28
N GLN A 32 -20.95 -10.04 35.57
CA GLN A 32 -20.55 -11.42 35.88
C GLN A 32 -19.07 -11.60 35.53
N SER A 33 -18.21 -11.33 36.51
CA SER A 33 -16.75 -11.28 36.35
C SER A 33 -16.09 -12.66 36.14
N ALA A 34 -16.89 -13.71 35.90
CA ALA A 34 -16.40 -15.08 35.79
C ALA A 34 -16.03 -15.50 34.36
N THR A 35 -16.32 -14.71 33.32
CA THR A 35 -16.42 -15.28 31.96
C THR A 35 -15.65 -14.55 30.88
N SER A 36 -14.47 -14.02 31.23
CA SER A 36 -13.55 -13.45 30.24
C SER A 36 -13.28 -14.45 29.09
N LEU A 37 -13.06 -13.94 27.88
CA LEU A 37 -12.69 -14.77 26.73
C LEU A 37 -11.51 -15.70 27.07
N PRO A 38 -11.49 -16.96 26.57
CA PRO A 38 -10.42 -17.90 26.85
C PRO A 38 -9.02 -17.32 26.61
N TYR A 39 -8.13 -17.43 27.59
CA TYR A 39 -6.77 -16.91 27.49
C TYR A 39 -5.72 -17.87 28.07
N ASN A 40 -4.47 -17.66 27.69
CA ASN A 40 -3.35 -18.42 28.21
C ASN A 40 -2.70 -17.66 29.39
N PRO A 41 -2.81 -18.13 30.64
CA PRO A 41 -2.36 -17.38 31.82
C PRO A 41 -0.84 -17.26 31.93
N LYS A 42 -0.05 -18.08 31.22
CA LYS A 42 1.41 -17.92 31.18
C LYS A 42 1.83 -16.75 30.30
N SER A 43 1.12 -16.53 29.20
CA SER A 43 1.46 -15.48 28.24
C SER A 43 0.64 -14.20 28.39
N GLY A 44 -0.46 -14.24 29.16
CA GLY A 44 -1.47 -13.18 29.22
C GLY A 44 -2.29 -13.00 27.94
N LYS A 45 -2.04 -13.77 26.88
CA LYS A 45 -2.68 -13.58 25.56
C LYS A 45 -3.99 -14.35 25.46
N ARG A 46 -5.03 -13.70 24.94
CA ARG A 46 -6.30 -14.36 24.58
C ARG A 46 -6.15 -15.29 23.38
N TYR A 47 -6.90 -16.38 23.39
CA TYR A 47 -7.12 -17.18 22.18
C TYR A 47 -7.99 -16.38 21.20
N LYS A 48 -7.82 -16.65 19.90
CA LYS A 48 -8.48 -15.91 18.82
C LYS A 48 -9.22 -16.84 17.86
N GLY A 49 -10.25 -16.30 17.23
CA GLY A 49 -11.03 -16.90 16.16
C GLY A 49 -11.70 -18.18 16.61
N ILE A 50 -11.57 -19.23 15.81
CA ILE A 50 -12.23 -20.51 16.11
C ILE A 50 -11.78 -21.15 17.42
N ASN A 51 -10.57 -20.85 17.91
CA ASN A 51 -10.12 -21.38 19.19
C ASN A 51 -10.95 -20.81 20.34
N THR A 52 -11.28 -19.52 20.30
CA THR A 52 -12.15 -18.87 21.29
C THR A 52 -13.46 -19.63 21.41
N LEU A 53 -14.15 -19.85 20.28
CA LEU A 53 -15.42 -20.57 20.24
C LEU A 53 -15.30 -22.02 20.67
N ASN A 54 -14.28 -22.73 20.20
CA ASN A 54 -14.08 -24.14 20.55
C ASN A 54 -13.81 -24.33 22.04
N LEU A 55 -13.05 -23.42 22.68
CA LEU A 55 -12.76 -23.46 24.10
C LEU A 55 -13.98 -23.08 24.95
N MET A 56 -14.72 -22.03 24.58
CA MET A 56 -15.98 -21.66 25.25
C MET A 56 -17.02 -22.79 25.16
N ALA A 57 -17.09 -23.47 24.00
CA ALA A 57 -17.99 -24.60 23.79
C ALA A 57 -17.68 -25.82 24.66
N GLN A 58 -16.56 -25.85 25.41
CA GLN A 58 -16.29 -26.92 26.37
C GLN A 58 -17.10 -26.77 27.67
N GLY A 59 -17.65 -25.58 27.95
CA GLY A 59 -18.55 -25.35 29.08
C GLY A 59 -17.87 -25.26 30.46
N TYR A 60 -16.58 -24.91 30.50
CA TYR A 60 -15.88 -24.59 31.74
C TYR A 60 -16.10 -23.13 32.13
N ASP A 61 -16.16 -22.86 33.44
CA ASP A 61 -16.35 -21.50 33.97
C ASP A 61 -15.03 -20.74 34.10
N ASP A 62 -13.89 -21.44 34.28
CA ASP A 62 -12.59 -20.78 34.34
C ASP A 62 -12.09 -20.48 32.92
N PRO A 63 -11.70 -19.24 32.58
CA PRO A 63 -11.28 -18.85 31.24
C PRO A 63 -9.82 -19.20 30.92
N ARG A 64 -9.06 -19.75 31.88
CA ARG A 64 -7.63 -20.01 31.71
C ARG A 64 -7.40 -21.36 31.04
N TRP A 65 -6.66 -21.33 29.93
CA TRP A 65 -6.30 -22.52 29.15
C TRP A 65 -4.81 -22.57 28.84
N MET A 66 -4.14 -23.64 29.24
CA MET A 66 -2.70 -23.83 29.02
C MET A 66 -2.35 -25.26 28.63
N THR A 67 -1.18 -25.46 28.02
CA THR A 67 -0.71 -26.82 27.70
C THR A 67 -0.24 -27.54 28.97
N TYR A 68 -0.16 -28.87 28.92
CA TYR A 68 0.38 -29.68 30.02
C TYR A 68 1.79 -29.22 30.44
N GLU A 69 2.66 -28.94 29.46
CA GLU A 69 4.03 -28.45 29.73
C GLU A 69 4.03 -27.08 30.42
N GLN A 70 3.09 -26.20 30.07
CA GLN A 70 2.96 -24.91 30.75
C GLN A 70 2.54 -25.07 32.21
N ALA A 71 1.58 -25.95 32.50
CA ALA A 71 1.17 -26.27 33.87
C ALA A 71 2.35 -26.83 34.69
N LYS A 72 3.12 -27.74 34.10
CA LYS A 72 4.31 -28.33 34.74
C LYS A 72 5.37 -27.28 35.08
N THR A 73 5.56 -26.26 34.25
CA THR A 73 6.55 -25.20 34.53
C THR A 73 6.22 -24.35 35.76
N ILE A 74 4.99 -24.38 36.24
CA ILE A 74 4.55 -23.68 37.46
C ILE A 74 4.22 -24.65 38.61
N ASN A 75 4.74 -25.88 38.53
CA ASN A 75 4.47 -26.97 39.49
C ASN A 75 2.99 -27.32 39.66
N ALA A 76 2.15 -27.02 38.66
CA ALA A 76 0.76 -27.43 38.61
C ALA A 76 0.62 -28.74 37.82
N GLN A 77 -0.39 -29.55 38.16
CA GLN A 77 -0.56 -30.90 37.64
C GLN A 77 -1.98 -31.09 37.07
N VAL A 78 -2.08 -31.39 35.78
CA VAL A 78 -3.35 -31.84 35.19
C VAL A 78 -3.84 -33.07 35.93
N MET A 79 -5.09 -33.04 36.40
CA MET A 79 -5.70 -34.11 37.17
C MET A 79 -5.82 -35.41 36.36
N LYS A 80 -5.71 -36.54 37.05
CA LYS A 80 -5.75 -37.85 36.41
C LYS A 80 -7.12 -38.12 35.80
N GLY A 81 -7.16 -38.39 34.49
CA GLY A 81 -8.39 -38.71 33.75
C GLY A 81 -8.94 -37.56 32.92
N GLU A 82 -8.45 -36.34 33.12
CA GLU A 82 -8.87 -35.16 32.37
C GLU A 82 -8.46 -35.21 30.90
N ARG A 83 -9.33 -34.67 30.03
CA ARG A 83 -9.13 -34.66 28.57
C ARG A 83 -8.81 -33.26 28.09
N SER A 84 -7.71 -33.13 27.35
CA SER A 84 -7.33 -31.87 26.71
C SER A 84 -8.27 -31.49 25.56
N THR A 85 -8.39 -30.20 25.31
CA THR A 85 -9.05 -29.64 24.13
C THR A 85 -8.00 -29.22 23.07
N PRO A 86 -8.16 -29.61 21.80
CA PRO A 86 -7.26 -29.18 20.73
C PRO A 86 -7.54 -27.72 20.32
N VAL A 87 -6.49 -26.96 20.10
CA VAL A 87 -6.52 -25.63 19.48
C VAL A 87 -5.60 -25.62 18.26
N GLN A 88 -5.93 -24.82 17.25
CA GLN A 88 -5.14 -24.71 16.02
C GLN A 88 -4.49 -23.34 15.86
N TYR A 89 -3.30 -23.26 15.28
CA TYR A 89 -2.71 -21.98 14.88
C TYR A 89 -1.92 -22.12 13.59
N TRP A 90 -1.82 -21.02 12.85
CA TRP A 90 -1.18 -20.98 11.54
C TRP A 90 0.19 -20.32 11.66
N LYS A 91 1.23 -21.02 11.18
CA LYS A 91 2.59 -20.48 11.07
C LYS A 91 2.83 -20.04 9.63
N PHE A 92 3.09 -18.75 9.45
CA PHE A 92 3.30 -18.11 8.14
C PHE A 92 4.79 -17.85 7.82
N LYS A 93 5.67 -17.93 8.83
CA LYS A 93 7.08 -17.58 8.72
C LYS A 93 7.93 -18.60 9.50
N GLU A 94 9.12 -18.91 9.01
CA GLU A 94 10.14 -19.70 9.70
C GLU A 94 11.41 -18.86 9.91
N GLU A 95 12.07 -19.07 11.03
CA GLU A 95 13.32 -18.40 11.39
C GLU A 95 14.49 -19.26 10.94
N HIS A 96 15.34 -18.72 10.07
CA HIS A 96 16.53 -19.36 9.56
C HIS A 96 17.77 -18.64 10.10
N LYS A 97 18.78 -19.39 10.54
CA LYS A 97 20.09 -18.80 10.84
C LYS A 97 20.75 -18.44 9.51
N VAL A 98 21.18 -17.19 9.35
CA VAL A 98 21.96 -16.75 8.20
C VAL A 98 23.31 -17.46 8.28
N LEU A 99 23.67 -18.21 7.24
CA LEU A 99 24.94 -18.91 7.15
C LEU A 99 25.89 -18.17 6.20
N ASP A 100 27.18 -18.18 6.49
CA ASP A 100 28.21 -17.69 5.59
C ASP A 100 28.51 -18.69 4.46
N SER A 101 29.42 -18.34 3.55
CA SER A 101 29.85 -19.18 2.43
C SER A 101 30.46 -20.52 2.85
N ASN A 102 30.83 -20.67 4.13
CA ASN A 102 31.42 -21.87 4.70
C ASN A 102 30.41 -22.68 5.55
N GLY A 103 29.14 -22.25 5.59
CA GLY A 103 28.07 -22.90 6.33
C GLY A 103 28.06 -22.60 7.84
N GLN A 104 28.79 -21.59 8.31
CA GLN A 104 28.78 -21.16 9.71
C GLN A 104 27.76 -20.04 9.96
N PRO A 105 27.10 -19.98 11.14
CA PRO A 105 26.14 -18.93 11.43
C PRO A 105 26.81 -17.54 11.48
N VAL A 106 26.34 -16.64 10.63
CA VAL A 106 26.71 -15.22 10.68
C VAL A 106 26.20 -14.65 12.00
N LEU A 107 27.08 -14.03 12.78
CA LEU A 107 26.71 -13.43 14.07
C LEU A 107 26.31 -11.96 13.89
N ASP A 108 25.41 -11.48 14.74
CA ASP A 108 25.06 -10.07 14.87
C ASP A 108 26.07 -9.31 15.77
N ALA A 109 25.83 -8.01 15.97
CA ALA A 109 26.69 -7.14 16.78
C ALA A 109 26.80 -7.57 18.25
N ASN A 110 25.90 -8.43 18.72
CA ASN A 110 25.86 -8.94 20.09
C ASN A 110 26.40 -10.38 20.19
N GLY A 111 26.97 -10.92 19.12
CA GLY A 111 27.51 -12.27 19.07
C GLY A 111 26.46 -13.38 18.98
N GLN A 112 25.21 -13.05 18.66
CA GLN A 112 24.15 -14.06 18.46
C GLN A 112 24.00 -14.40 16.98
N PRO A 113 23.61 -15.64 16.61
CA PRO A 113 23.35 -16.00 15.22
C PRO A 113 22.28 -15.08 14.62
N LYS A 114 22.65 -14.36 13.56
CA LYS A 114 21.76 -13.52 12.77
C LYS A 114 20.64 -14.38 12.21
N ILE A 115 19.39 -14.02 12.54
CA ILE A 115 18.20 -14.74 12.11
C ILE A 115 17.55 -13.99 10.95
N GLU A 116 17.28 -14.71 9.86
CA GLU A 116 16.46 -14.26 8.75
C GLU A 116 15.07 -14.88 8.88
N ILE A 117 14.03 -14.04 8.75
CA ILE A 117 12.64 -14.48 8.81
C ILE A 117 12.17 -14.78 7.39
N VAL A 118 12.08 -16.06 7.05
CA VAL A 118 11.67 -16.52 5.72
C VAL A 118 10.17 -16.78 5.71
N PRO A 119 9.38 -16.14 4.82
CA PRO A 119 7.97 -16.46 4.67
C PRO A 119 7.80 -17.89 4.14
N LEU A 120 6.90 -18.66 4.76
CA LEU A 120 6.58 -20.01 4.32
C LEU A 120 5.77 -19.97 3.03
N GLU A 121 6.22 -20.68 1.99
CA GLU A 121 5.49 -20.79 0.71
C GLU A 121 4.07 -21.32 0.87
N ARG A 122 3.81 -22.09 1.94
CA ARG A 122 2.45 -22.44 2.40
C ARG A 122 2.38 -22.33 3.92
N PRO A 123 1.40 -21.59 4.46
CA PRO A 123 1.15 -21.57 5.90
C PRO A 123 0.91 -22.98 6.42
N LYS A 124 1.60 -23.36 7.50
CA LYS A 124 1.45 -24.67 8.14
C LYS A 124 0.45 -24.52 9.30
N VAL A 125 -0.53 -25.43 9.38
CA VAL A 125 -1.43 -25.52 10.53
C VAL A 125 -0.78 -26.40 11.60
N PHE A 126 -0.73 -25.90 12.82
CA PHE A 126 -0.26 -26.63 13.99
C PHE A 126 -1.41 -26.80 14.97
N PHE A 127 -1.39 -27.92 15.69
CA PHE A 127 -2.35 -28.20 16.74
C PHE A 127 -1.61 -28.23 18.09
N ALA A 128 -2.16 -27.57 19.09
CA ALA A 128 -1.74 -27.70 20.48
C ALA A 128 -2.89 -28.31 21.29
N ARG A 129 -2.53 -29.02 22.36
CA ARG A 129 -3.50 -29.59 23.32
C ARG A 129 -3.44 -28.77 24.60
N VAL A 130 -4.56 -28.14 24.94
CA VAL A 130 -4.68 -27.28 26.12
C VAL A 130 -5.66 -27.90 27.11
N PHE A 131 -5.48 -27.59 28.38
CA PHE A 131 -6.33 -27.99 29.48
C PHE A 131 -6.85 -26.72 30.14
N ASN A 132 -8.11 -26.75 30.54
CA ASN A 132 -8.73 -25.69 31.32
C ASN A 132 -8.16 -25.70 32.74
N ALA A 133 -8.05 -24.55 33.41
CA ALA A 133 -7.58 -24.47 34.78
C ALA A 133 -8.39 -25.34 35.77
N GLN A 134 -9.69 -25.55 35.54
CA GLN A 134 -10.52 -26.47 36.33
C GLN A 134 -10.08 -27.94 36.20
N GLN A 135 -9.21 -28.27 35.25
CA GLN A 135 -8.64 -29.60 35.03
C GLN A 135 -7.23 -29.75 35.65
N ILE A 136 -6.72 -28.72 36.32
CA ILE A 136 -5.33 -28.64 36.79
C ILE A 136 -5.30 -28.35 38.28
N ASP A 137 -4.70 -29.27 39.03
CA ASP A 137 -4.41 -29.09 40.45
C ASP A 137 -3.15 -28.23 40.65
N GLY A 138 -3.11 -27.44 41.73
CA GLY A 138 -1.99 -26.54 42.05
C GLY A 138 -1.97 -25.20 41.32
N LEU A 139 -3.06 -24.82 40.62
CA LEU A 139 -3.24 -23.45 40.14
C LEU A 139 -3.84 -22.55 41.23
N PRO A 140 -3.40 -21.28 41.35
CA PRO A 140 -4.09 -20.31 42.18
C PRO A 140 -5.56 -20.17 41.76
N PRO A 141 -6.50 -20.00 42.73
CA PRO A 141 -7.87 -19.63 42.42
C PRO A 141 -7.90 -18.44 41.46
N LEU A 142 -8.89 -18.41 40.58
CA LEU A 142 -9.10 -17.25 39.72
C LEU A 142 -9.41 -16.05 40.64
N ASP A 143 -8.50 -15.08 40.66
CA ASP A 143 -8.71 -13.85 41.41
C ASP A 143 -9.63 -12.96 40.58
N ILE A 144 -10.88 -12.87 41.01
CA ILE A 144 -11.92 -12.09 40.36
C ILE A 144 -12.22 -10.90 41.28
N PRO A 145 -11.69 -9.70 40.99
CA PRO A 145 -12.09 -8.52 41.74
C PRO A 145 -13.60 -8.28 41.50
N PRO A 146 -14.39 -8.00 42.55
CA PRO A 146 -15.81 -7.70 42.37
C PRO A 146 -15.96 -6.46 41.50
N GLN A 147 -16.80 -6.55 40.45
CA GLN A 147 -17.04 -5.39 39.60
C GLN A 147 -17.70 -4.26 40.40
N THR A 148 -17.07 -3.10 40.44
CA THR A 148 -17.63 -1.91 41.11
C THR A 148 -18.63 -1.22 40.18
N GLN A 149 -19.58 -0.47 40.75
CA GLN A 149 -20.50 0.35 39.96
C GLN A 149 -19.73 1.29 39.01
N GLU A 150 -18.60 1.82 39.47
CA GLU A 150 -17.67 2.66 38.69
C GLU A 150 -17.13 1.96 37.43
N GLN A 151 -16.76 0.67 37.51
CA GLN A 151 -16.31 -0.11 36.35
C GLN A 151 -17.42 -0.35 35.31
N SER A 152 -18.68 -0.43 35.74
CA SER A 152 -19.84 -0.52 34.82
C SER A 152 -20.07 0.81 34.09
N TRP A 153 -19.90 1.94 34.77
CA TRP A 153 -19.95 3.27 34.14
C TRP A 153 -18.80 3.48 33.14
N ASP A 154 -17.59 3.04 33.49
CA ASP A 154 -16.43 3.13 32.59
C ASP A 154 -16.60 2.22 31.36
N ALA A 155 -17.14 1.01 31.51
CA ALA A 155 -17.47 0.13 30.38
C ALA A 155 -18.42 0.80 29.39
N ILE A 156 -19.51 1.41 29.88
CA ILE A 156 -20.47 2.15 29.06
C ILE A 156 -19.79 3.33 28.36
N ARG A 157 -18.99 4.12 29.09
CA ARG A 157 -18.27 5.26 28.53
C ARG A 157 -17.34 4.84 27.39
N ARG A 158 -16.57 3.76 27.57
CA ARG A 158 -15.70 3.21 26.53
C ARG A 158 -16.46 2.85 25.26
N VAL A 159 -17.67 2.28 25.38
CA VAL A 159 -18.50 1.95 24.22
C VAL A 159 -19.08 3.21 23.58
N GLU A 160 -19.50 4.21 24.36
CA GLU A 160 -19.91 5.50 23.81
C GLU A 160 -18.79 6.19 23.03
N ASP A 161 -17.58 6.16 23.56
CA ASP A 161 -16.40 6.72 22.91
C ASP A 161 -16.08 5.97 21.61
N ILE A 162 -16.16 4.63 21.61
CA ILE A 162 -16.01 3.82 20.40
C ILE A 162 -17.10 4.15 19.37
N LEU A 163 -18.37 4.22 19.78
CA LEU A 163 -19.48 4.55 18.86
C LEU A 163 -19.27 5.95 18.27
N LYS A 164 -18.83 6.92 19.07
CA LYS A 164 -18.52 8.28 18.62
C LYS A 164 -17.32 8.32 17.68
N ALA A 165 -16.19 7.72 18.07
CA ALA A 165 -14.95 7.68 17.29
C ALA A 165 -15.08 6.86 16.00
N SER A 166 -15.97 5.85 15.99
CA SER A 166 -16.28 5.09 14.77
C SER A 166 -16.91 5.95 13.66
N ALA A 167 -17.49 7.09 14.04
CA ALA A 167 -18.30 7.95 13.18
C ALA A 167 -19.44 7.20 12.45
N ALA A 168 -19.87 6.04 12.97
CA ALA A 168 -21.01 5.30 12.46
C ALA A 168 -22.27 6.15 12.59
N ASN A 169 -23.09 6.16 11.54
CA ASN A 169 -24.34 6.91 11.58
C ASN A 169 -25.37 6.16 12.39
N ILE A 170 -25.80 6.69 13.54
CA ILE A 170 -26.73 6.00 14.44
C ILE A 170 -27.99 6.85 14.60
N HIS A 171 -29.12 6.33 14.13
CA HIS A 171 -30.44 6.94 14.30
C HIS A 171 -31.17 6.29 15.45
N HIS A 172 -31.70 7.12 16.34
CA HIS A 172 -32.71 6.71 17.29
C HIS A 172 -34.09 6.98 16.67
N VAL A 173 -34.88 5.94 16.57
CA VAL A 173 -36.25 6.01 16.05
C VAL A 173 -37.17 5.24 16.98
N SER A 174 -38.36 5.77 17.27
CA SER A 174 -39.36 5.06 18.07
C SER A 174 -39.91 3.88 17.27
N GLN A 175 -39.26 2.72 17.41
CA GLN A 175 -39.61 1.47 16.74
C GLN A 175 -39.15 0.26 17.58
N ASP A 176 -39.62 -0.93 17.22
CA ASP A 176 -39.34 -2.17 17.97
C ASP A 176 -38.19 -3.01 17.39
N LYS A 177 -37.36 -2.44 16.49
CA LYS A 177 -36.30 -3.16 15.78
C LYS A 177 -35.01 -2.36 15.70
N ALA A 178 -33.87 -3.03 15.88
CA ALA A 178 -32.56 -2.53 15.49
C ALA A 178 -32.16 -3.13 14.12
N PHE A 179 -31.45 -2.37 13.30
CA PHE A 179 -30.83 -2.89 12.07
C PHE A 179 -29.78 -1.94 11.50
N TYR A 180 -28.75 -2.51 10.88
CA TYR A 180 -27.87 -1.84 9.94
C TYR A 180 -28.47 -1.87 8.53
N ARG A 181 -28.46 -0.73 7.85
CA ARG A 181 -28.92 -0.57 6.47
C ARG A 181 -27.71 -0.38 5.53
N PRO A 182 -27.31 -1.40 4.74
CA PRO A 182 -26.15 -1.30 3.86
C PRO A 182 -26.25 -0.22 2.79
N SER A 183 -27.47 0.07 2.29
CA SER A 183 -27.67 1.03 1.19
C SER A 183 -27.43 2.49 1.58
N THR A 184 -27.65 2.85 2.84
CA THR A 184 -27.44 4.20 3.39
C THR A 184 -26.22 4.26 4.30
N ASP A 185 -25.61 3.11 4.59
CA ASP A 185 -24.52 2.96 5.54
C ASP A 185 -24.86 3.60 6.91
N SER A 186 -25.99 3.16 7.47
CA SER A 186 -26.56 3.70 8.71
C SER A 186 -27.10 2.61 9.63
N ILE A 187 -26.94 2.83 10.93
CA ILE A 187 -27.46 1.99 12.01
C ILE A 187 -28.73 2.65 12.53
N HIS A 188 -29.80 1.88 12.67
CA HIS A 188 -31.06 2.34 13.25
C HIS A 188 -31.30 1.57 14.54
N LEU A 189 -31.43 2.28 15.65
CA LEU A 189 -31.69 1.73 16.98
C LEU A 189 -33.02 2.28 17.52
N PRO A 190 -33.73 1.51 18.35
CA PRO A 190 -34.79 2.04 19.21
C PRO A 190 -34.25 3.16 20.12
N GLU A 191 -35.14 4.04 20.58
CA GLU A 191 -34.79 5.08 21.55
C GLU A 191 -34.18 4.46 22.82
N LYS A 192 -33.17 5.11 23.40
CA LYS A 192 -32.49 4.58 24.60
C LYS A 192 -33.46 4.25 25.74
N ASN A 193 -34.54 5.02 25.88
CA ASN A 193 -35.56 4.83 26.91
C ASN A 193 -36.50 3.62 26.66
N GLN A 194 -36.46 3.00 25.48
CA GLN A 194 -37.20 1.78 25.16
C GLN A 194 -36.48 0.52 25.69
N PHE A 195 -35.20 0.64 26.03
CA PHE A 195 -34.43 -0.44 26.64
C PHE A 195 -34.59 -0.43 28.16
N SER A 196 -34.72 -1.62 28.75
CA SER A 196 -34.85 -1.75 30.21
C SER A 196 -33.55 -1.42 30.94
N GLU A 197 -32.40 -1.61 30.29
CA GLU A 197 -31.07 -1.27 30.80
C GLU A 197 -30.16 -0.72 29.69
N ALA A 198 -29.20 0.13 30.09
CA ALA A 198 -28.21 0.72 29.18
C ALA A 198 -27.33 -0.34 28.50
N SER A 199 -26.97 -1.40 29.23
CA SER A 199 -26.20 -2.55 28.71
C SER A 199 -26.88 -3.21 27.51
N GLN A 200 -28.20 -3.38 27.54
CA GLN A 200 -28.97 -3.96 26.43
C GLN A 200 -28.94 -3.07 25.19
N TYR A 201 -29.02 -1.75 25.39
CA TYR A 201 -28.86 -0.78 24.30
C TYR A 201 -27.47 -0.90 23.66
N TYR A 202 -26.39 -0.87 24.46
CA TYR A 202 -25.03 -0.91 23.92
C TYR A 202 -24.66 -2.26 23.31
N ALA A 203 -25.15 -3.37 23.85
CA ALA A 203 -25.00 -4.69 23.22
C ALA A 203 -25.67 -4.72 21.84
N THR A 204 -26.89 -4.17 21.72
CA THR A 204 -27.60 -4.04 20.43
C THR A 204 -26.83 -3.12 19.48
N ALA A 205 -26.31 -2.00 19.97
CA ALA A 205 -25.51 -1.08 19.17
C ALA A 205 -24.21 -1.73 18.64
N LEU A 206 -23.52 -2.54 19.45
CA LEU A 206 -22.32 -3.26 19.05
C LEU A 206 -22.62 -4.34 18.01
N HIS A 207 -23.75 -5.04 18.12
CA HIS A 207 -24.21 -5.98 17.10
C HIS A 207 -24.39 -5.28 15.74
N GLU A 208 -25.14 -4.18 15.71
CA GLU A 208 -25.35 -3.42 14.47
C GLU A 208 -24.07 -2.76 13.95
N LEU A 209 -23.18 -2.34 14.85
CA LEU A 209 -21.85 -1.86 14.48
C LEU A 209 -21.02 -3.00 13.83
N GLY A 210 -21.20 -4.23 14.29
CA GLY A 210 -20.65 -5.43 13.67
C GLY A 210 -21.06 -5.56 12.21
N HIS A 211 -22.35 -5.45 11.90
CA HIS A 211 -22.85 -5.39 10.52
C HIS A 211 -22.33 -4.18 9.75
N TRP A 212 -22.31 -3.01 10.38
CA TRP A 212 -21.77 -1.78 9.81
C TRP A 212 -20.34 -2.01 9.32
N THR A 213 -19.45 -2.65 10.07
CA THR A 213 -18.08 -2.92 9.59
C THR A 213 -18.01 -3.70 8.27
N GLY A 214 -19.06 -4.40 7.84
CA GLY A 214 -19.12 -5.19 6.62
C GLY A 214 -19.21 -4.39 5.32
N HIS A 215 -19.46 -3.09 5.37
CA HIS A 215 -19.60 -2.26 4.15
C HIS A 215 -18.33 -2.23 3.27
N PRO A 216 -18.46 -1.97 1.95
CA PRO A 216 -17.34 -1.97 1.00
C PRO A 216 -16.19 -1.01 1.33
N THR A 217 -16.43 0.05 2.10
CA THR A 217 -15.39 0.99 2.54
C THR A 217 -14.60 0.54 3.77
N ARG A 218 -15.00 -0.58 4.40
CA ARG A 218 -14.44 -1.10 5.65
C ARG A 218 -13.89 -2.52 5.44
N LEU A 219 -14.56 -3.54 5.99
CA LEU A 219 -14.11 -4.94 5.85
C LEU A 219 -14.64 -5.61 4.58
N ASN A 220 -15.46 -4.92 3.78
CA ASN A 220 -15.94 -5.36 2.46
C ASN A 220 -16.45 -6.80 2.44
N ARG A 221 -17.39 -7.11 3.32
CA ARG A 221 -18.11 -8.39 3.37
C ARG A 221 -19.35 -8.31 2.48
N ASP A 222 -19.84 -9.46 2.02
CA ASP A 222 -21.01 -9.52 1.14
C ASP A 222 -22.32 -9.34 1.94
N LEU A 223 -22.88 -8.13 1.87
CA LEU A 223 -24.14 -7.77 2.51
C LEU A 223 -25.33 -7.73 1.52
N SER A 224 -25.13 -8.18 0.28
CA SER A 224 -26.11 -8.02 -0.82
C SER A 224 -27.25 -9.04 -0.78
N HIS A 225 -27.18 -9.99 0.14
CA HIS A 225 -28.08 -11.12 0.20
C HIS A 225 -29.44 -10.76 0.82
N PRO A 226 -30.57 -11.18 0.23
CA PRO A 226 -31.88 -10.86 0.75
C PRO A 226 -32.13 -11.48 2.12
N PHE A 227 -32.94 -10.82 2.93
CA PHE A 227 -33.34 -11.28 4.26
C PHE A 227 -33.80 -12.75 4.23
N GLY A 228 -33.30 -13.56 5.16
CA GLY A 228 -33.64 -14.98 5.28
C GLY A 228 -32.93 -15.92 4.32
N SER A 229 -32.08 -15.42 3.41
CA SER A 229 -31.22 -16.26 2.57
C SER A 229 -30.05 -16.87 3.35
N GLN A 230 -29.40 -17.90 2.79
CA GLN A 230 -28.17 -18.46 3.38
C GLN A 230 -27.04 -17.44 3.49
N GLY A 231 -26.90 -16.56 2.49
CA GLY A 231 -25.88 -15.51 2.50
C GLY A 231 -26.13 -14.48 3.61
N TYR A 232 -27.39 -14.12 3.83
CA TYR A 232 -27.80 -13.28 4.96
C TYR A 232 -27.49 -13.96 6.31
N ALA A 233 -27.83 -15.25 6.45
CA ALA A 233 -27.55 -16.01 7.67
C ALA A 233 -26.05 -16.12 8.00
N LYS A 234 -25.18 -16.15 6.98
CA LYS A 234 -23.72 -16.13 7.16
C LYS A 234 -23.23 -14.81 7.75
N GLU A 235 -23.81 -13.68 7.37
CA GLU A 235 -23.44 -12.37 7.92
C GLU A 235 -23.99 -12.19 9.35
N GLU A 236 -25.22 -12.59 9.63
CA GLU A 236 -25.78 -12.63 10.99
C GLU A 236 -24.89 -13.44 11.93
N LEU A 237 -24.38 -14.59 11.48
CA LEU A 237 -23.46 -15.41 12.28
C LEU A 237 -22.16 -14.65 12.62
N ARG A 238 -21.64 -13.82 11.71
CA ARG A 238 -20.43 -13.00 11.95
C ARG A 238 -20.69 -11.89 12.95
N ALA A 239 -21.79 -11.16 12.77
CA ALA A 239 -22.18 -10.07 13.66
C ALA A 239 -22.44 -10.57 15.07
N GLU A 240 -23.17 -11.68 15.23
CA GLU A 240 -23.44 -12.32 16.52
C GLU A 240 -22.16 -12.73 17.27
N ILE A 241 -21.25 -13.45 16.59
CA ILE A 241 -19.98 -13.85 17.20
C ILE A 241 -19.16 -12.62 17.58
N SER A 242 -19.16 -11.57 16.74
CA SER A 242 -18.42 -10.34 17.03
C SER A 242 -19.01 -9.55 18.20
N SER A 243 -20.33 -9.49 18.30
CA SER A 243 -21.06 -8.83 19.39
C SER A 243 -20.74 -9.49 20.73
N MET A 244 -20.75 -10.82 20.79
CA MET A 244 -20.35 -11.58 21.98
C MET A 244 -18.89 -11.26 22.39
N ILE A 245 -17.95 -11.28 21.43
CA ILE A 245 -16.53 -11.01 21.71
C ILE A 245 -16.33 -9.57 22.21
N LEU A 246 -16.98 -8.59 21.56
CA LEU A 246 -16.89 -7.17 21.92
C LEU A 246 -17.55 -6.88 23.27
N GLY A 247 -18.73 -7.45 23.51
CA GLY A 247 -19.47 -7.31 24.76
C GLY A 247 -18.69 -7.81 25.97
N GLU A 248 -17.98 -8.93 25.82
CA GLU A 248 -17.11 -9.49 26.86
C GLU A 248 -15.85 -8.64 27.08
N GLU A 249 -15.15 -8.22 26.01
CA GLU A 249 -13.93 -7.40 26.10
C GLU A 249 -14.19 -6.00 26.69
N LEU A 250 -15.37 -5.43 26.40
CA LEU A 250 -15.77 -4.10 26.86
C LEU A 250 -16.51 -4.12 28.20
N GLY A 251 -16.93 -5.30 28.68
CA GLY A 251 -17.66 -5.45 29.94
C GLY A 251 -19.15 -5.05 29.88
N ILE A 252 -19.74 -5.01 28.69
CA ILE A 252 -21.15 -4.66 28.45
C ILE A 252 -22.07 -5.89 28.50
N GLY A 253 -21.53 -7.09 28.28
CA GLY A 253 -22.32 -8.32 28.15
C GLY A 253 -22.94 -8.48 26.75
N HIS A 254 -23.81 -9.49 26.60
CA HIS A 254 -24.40 -9.88 25.31
C HIS A 254 -25.81 -10.43 25.52
N ASN A 255 -26.77 -10.01 24.68
CA ASN A 255 -28.16 -10.48 24.72
C ASN A 255 -28.58 -11.13 23.39
N PRO A 256 -28.71 -12.47 23.33
CA PRO A 256 -29.05 -13.20 22.10
C PRO A 256 -30.56 -13.31 21.80
N GLU A 257 -31.45 -12.79 22.66
CA GLU A 257 -32.91 -13.04 22.57
C GLU A 257 -33.56 -12.57 21.26
N GLN A 258 -32.97 -11.60 20.56
CA GLN A 258 -33.50 -11.06 19.30
C GLN A 258 -33.14 -11.90 18.04
N HIS A 259 -32.26 -12.92 18.17
CA HIS A 259 -31.64 -13.61 17.02
C HIS A 259 -31.96 -15.10 16.91
N ALA A 260 -32.88 -15.62 17.74
CA ALA A 260 -33.33 -17.02 17.71
C ALA A 260 -33.93 -17.45 16.36
N ALA A 261 -34.45 -16.48 15.58
CA ALA A 261 -35.03 -16.72 14.25
C ALA A 261 -34.03 -17.30 13.23
N TYR A 262 -32.73 -17.03 13.39
CA TYR A 262 -31.69 -17.41 12.43
C TYR A 262 -31.01 -18.75 12.73
N VAL A 263 -31.24 -19.32 13.91
CA VAL A 263 -30.57 -20.54 14.40
C VAL A 263 -30.75 -21.70 13.42
N LYS A 264 -31.95 -21.88 12.86
CA LYS A 264 -32.22 -22.92 11.84
C LYS A 264 -31.39 -22.71 10.58
N SER A 265 -31.24 -21.47 10.13
CA SER A 265 -30.44 -21.12 8.96
C SER A 265 -28.93 -21.29 9.22
N TRP A 266 -28.44 -20.94 10.43
CA TRP A 266 -27.05 -21.21 10.81
C TRP A 266 -26.75 -22.71 10.85
N ILE A 267 -27.62 -23.52 11.48
CA ILE A 267 -27.48 -24.97 11.51
C ILE A 267 -27.40 -25.53 10.08
N SER A 268 -28.27 -25.06 9.17
CA SER A 268 -28.25 -25.48 7.77
C SER A 268 -26.93 -25.11 7.09
N VAL A 269 -26.46 -23.87 7.26
CA VAL A 269 -25.20 -23.38 6.67
C VAL A 269 -24.01 -24.18 7.18
N LEU A 270 -23.96 -24.48 8.49
CA LEU A 270 -22.85 -25.23 9.10
C LEU A 270 -22.89 -26.73 8.77
N LYS A 271 -24.08 -27.31 8.57
CA LYS A 271 -24.22 -28.71 8.09
C LYS A 271 -23.77 -28.85 6.62
N GLU A 272 -24.01 -27.83 5.80
CA GLU A 272 -23.59 -27.81 4.39
C GLU A 272 -22.10 -27.51 4.24
N ASP A 273 -21.58 -26.51 4.97
CA ASP A 273 -20.17 -26.12 4.96
C ASP A 273 -19.63 -25.93 6.39
N PRO A 274 -19.08 -27.00 7.01
CA PRO A 274 -18.47 -26.92 8.34
C PRO A 274 -17.30 -25.93 8.46
N LEU A 275 -16.67 -25.52 7.36
CA LEU A 275 -15.60 -24.50 7.40
C LEU A 275 -16.16 -23.08 7.56
N GLU A 276 -17.46 -22.87 7.38
CA GLU A 276 -18.06 -21.55 7.49
C GLU A 276 -17.93 -20.98 8.90
N ILE A 277 -17.96 -21.80 9.95
CA ILE A 277 -17.74 -21.32 11.33
C ILE A 277 -16.32 -20.79 11.54
N PHE A 278 -15.33 -21.33 10.82
CA PHE A 278 -13.94 -20.83 10.88
C PHE A 278 -13.83 -19.47 10.19
N ARG A 279 -14.51 -19.31 9.05
CA ARG A 279 -14.56 -18.02 8.34
C ARG A 279 -15.31 -16.97 9.16
N ALA A 280 -16.47 -17.33 9.71
CA ALA A 280 -17.25 -16.44 10.57
C ALA A 280 -16.48 -16.00 11.81
N ALA A 281 -15.82 -16.94 12.50
CA ALA A 281 -14.96 -16.62 13.66
C ALA A 281 -13.75 -15.75 13.26
N SER A 282 -13.14 -16.00 12.10
CA SER A 282 -12.05 -15.16 11.61
C SER A 282 -12.50 -13.75 11.25
N ASP A 283 -13.69 -13.59 10.68
CA ASP A 283 -14.22 -12.27 10.33
C ASP A 283 -14.66 -11.52 11.60
N ALA A 284 -15.27 -12.20 12.58
CA ALA A 284 -15.61 -11.61 13.87
C ALA A 284 -14.38 -11.03 14.61
N GLU A 285 -13.22 -11.69 14.52
CA GLU A 285 -11.96 -11.16 15.04
C GLU A 285 -11.48 -9.88 14.33
N LYS A 286 -11.72 -9.78 13.01
CA LYS A 286 -11.42 -8.56 12.26
C LYS A 286 -12.37 -7.42 12.63
N ILE A 287 -13.66 -7.74 12.83
CA ILE A 287 -14.67 -6.80 13.32
C ILE A 287 -14.21 -6.24 14.67
N GLN A 288 -13.88 -7.10 15.62
CA GLN A 288 -13.40 -6.70 16.94
C GLN A 288 -12.15 -5.82 16.85
N SER A 289 -11.16 -6.22 16.03
CA SER A 289 -9.91 -5.48 15.88
C SER A 289 -10.14 -4.08 15.31
N LEU A 290 -11.05 -3.94 14.34
CA LEU A 290 -11.41 -2.64 13.78
C LEU A 290 -12.15 -1.78 14.80
N VAL A 291 -13.17 -2.33 15.47
CA VAL A 291 -13.99 -1.59 16.43
C VAL A 291 -13.15 -1.06 17.61
N LEU A 292 -12.24 -1.86 18.16
CA LEU A 292 -11.36 -1.43 19.24
C LEU A 292 -10.26 -0.46 18.79
N SER A 293 -9.94 -0.39 17.49
CA SER A 293 -8.93 0.56 16.99
C SER A 293 -9.38 2.02 17.14
N TYR A 294 -10.69 2.28 17.17
CA TYR A 294 -11.25 3.62 17.38
C TYR A 294 -11.00 4.14 18.80
N GLU A 295 -10.91 3.25 19.79
CA GLU A 295 -10.54 3.62 21.17
C GLU A 295 -9.07 4.08 21.25
N GLN A 296 -8.15 3.36 20.61
CA GLN A 296 -6.71 3.64 20.66
C GLN A 296 -6.33 4.98 20.02
N GLN A 297 -7.01 5.36 18.92
CA GLN A 297 -6.81 6.65 18.27
C GLN A 297 -7.22 7.82 19.17
N GLN A 298 -8.30 7.67 19.95
CA GLN A 298 -8.76 8.69 20.88
C GLN A 298 -7.80 8.88 22.05
N THR A 299 -7.27 7.79 22.65
CA THR A 299 -6.32 7.87 23.77
C THR A 299 -5.01 8.59 23.38
N LEU A 300 -4.51 8.36 22.16
CA LEU A 300 -3.30 9.01 21.66
C LEU A 300 -3.46 10.52 21.45
N VAL A 301 -4.65 10.96 21.01
CA VAL A 301 -4.96 12.37 20.79
C VAL A 301 -5.12 13.09 22.13
N THR A 302 -5.87 12.51 23.06
CA THR A 302 -6.15 13.12 24.38
C THR A 302 -4.89 13.22 25.26
N ALA A 303 -4.00 12.21 25.25
CA ALA A 303 -2.75 12.27 26.01
C ALA A 303 -1.78 13.37 25.54
N LEU A 304 -1.85 13.77 24.27
CA LEU A 304 -1.04 14.84 23.67
C LEU A 304 -1.68 16.23 23.88
N GLU A 305 -3.01 16.32 23.91
CA GLU A 305 -3.76 17.54 24.23
C GLU A 305 -3.61 17.94 25.71
N ASP A 306 -3.47 16.97 26.63
CA ASP A 306 -3.32 17.24 28.06
C ASP A 306 -1.92 17.78 28.46
N THR A 307 -0.91 17.64 27.59
CA THR A 307 0.48 18.03 27.88
C THR A 307 0.97 19.29 27.17
N LEU A 308 0.28 19.78 26.14
CA LEU A 308 0.65 20.96 25.36
C LEU A 308 -0.56 21.88 25.20
N SER A 309 -0.35 23.21 25.14
CA SER A 309 -1.41 24.10 24.65
C SER A 309 -1.75 23.77 23.20
N LEU A 310 -3.00 24.04 22.78
CA LEU A 310 -3.48 23.75 21.42
C LEU A 310 -2.55 24.32 20.34
N GLU A 311 -2.08 25.56 20.53
CA GLU A 311 -1.15 26.26 19.63
C GLU A 311 0.26 25.62 19.62
N ALA A 312 0.74 25.13 20.77
CA ALA A 312 2.01 24.43 20.86
C ALA A 312 1.94 23.02 20.22
N PHE A 313 0.79 22.34 20.33
CA PHE A 313 0.52 21.07 19.67
C PHE A 313 0.47 21.23 18.14
N GLU A 314 -0.22 22.25 17.64
CA GLU A 314 -0.26 22.55 16.20
C GLU A 314 1.11 22.94 15.65
N SER A 315 1.88 23.72 16.40
CA SER A 315 3.26 24.07 16.07
C SER A 315 4.16 22.83 16.02
N TRP A 316 4.10 21.97 17.03
CA TRP A 316 4.82 20.69 17.06
C TRP A 316 4.48 19.81 15.85
N ARG A 317 3.19 19.68 15.50
CA ARG A 317 2.75 18.91 14.35
C ARG A 317 3.36 19.43 13.05
N ASN A 318 3.41 20.76 12.88
CA ASN A 318 4.01 21.40 11.70
C ASN A 318 5.52 21.23 11.65
N TYR A 319 6.23 21.36 12.78
CA TYR A 319 7.70 21.21 12.81
C TYR A 319 8.15 19.76 12.62
N ARG A 320 7.41 18.80 13.17
CA ARG A 320 7.66 17.38 12.92
C ARG A 320 7.54 17.07 11.43
N TYR A 321 6.50 17.60 10.79
CA TYR A 321 6.31 17.46 9.34
C TYR A 321 7.50 18.04 8.56
N ILE A 322 7.97 19.25 8.89
CA ILE A 322 9.14 19.87 8.23
C ILE A 322 10.42 19.06 8.46
N ALA A 323 10.65 18.54 9.67
CA ALA A 323 11.81 17.72 9.98
C ALA A 323 11.79 16.40 9.17
N GLU A 324 10.64 15.74 9.07
CA GLU A 324 10.46 14.52 8.28
C GLU A 324 10.67 14.78 6.78
N GLU A 325 10.21 15.92 6.23
CA GLU A 325 10.48 16.35 4.85
C GLU A 325 11.97 16.61 4.58
N LEU A 326 12.72 17.07 5.58
CA LEU A 326 14.19 17.24 5.51
C LEU A 326 14.96 15.92 5.75
N GLY A 327 14.27 14.79 5.93
CA GLY A 327 14.88 13.49 6.21
C GLY A 327 15.41 13.34 7.64
N LEU A 328 14.98 14.21 8.55
CA LEU A 328 15.34 14.21 9.98
C LEU A 328 14.26 13.50 10.79
N LYS A 329 14.64 12.80 11.86
CA LYS A 329 13.67 12.17 12.78
C LYS A 329 13.45 13.09 13.98
N ALA A 330 12.24 13.63 14.13
CA ALA A 330 11.85 14.46 15.28
C ALA A 330 11.01 13.67 16.30
N GLU A 331 11.37 13.75 17.58
CA GLU A 331 10.68 13.08 18.69
C GLU A 331 10.43 14.09 19.82
N LEU A 332 9.24 14.02 20.42
CA LEU A 332 8.89 14.73 21.65
C LEU A 332 9.17 13.80 22.84
N ILE A 333 9.91 14.27 23.84
CA ILE A 333 10.30 13.48 25.00
C ILE A 333 9.86 14.21 26.27
N THR A 334 9.29 13.48 27.22
CA THR A 334 8.99 13.99 28.57
C THR A 334 10.09 13.52 29.52
N ASN A 335 10.70 14.43 30.28
CA ASN A 335 11.79 14.09 31.17
C ASN A 335 11.25 13.69 32.56
N ASP A 336 11.31 12.40 32.92
CA ASP A 336 10.77 11.86 34.20
C ASP A 336 11.55 12.31 35.45
N ASN A 337 12.70 12.99 35.31
CA ASN A 337 13.66 13.20 36.40
C ASN A 337 13.64 14.60 37.04
N ARG A 338 12.71 15.49 36.69
CA ARG A 338 12.56 16.80 37.33
C ARG A 338 11.09 16.96 37.75
N ASN A 339 10.83 17.44 38.95
CA ASN A 339 9.49 17.60 39.54
C ASN A 339 8.58 18.64 38.81
N GLU A 340 8.86 18.96 37.55
CA GLU A 340 8.08 19.84 36.68
C GLU A 340 8.05 19.22 35.27
N ALA A 341 6.85 18.90 34.78
CA ALA A 341 6.63 18.36 33.44
C ALA A 341 6.95 19.43 32.38
N THR A 342 8.20 19.45 31.92
CA THR A 342 8.64 20.29 30.80
C THR A 342 8.92 19.38 29.59
N PRO A 343 8.33 19.65 28.41
CA PRO A 343 8.59 18.87 27.22
C PRO A 343 9.99 19.17 26.69
N ASP A 344 10.79 18.13 26.46
CA ASP A 344 12.09 18.20 25.79
C ASP A 344 11.96 17.73 24.33
N TYR A 345 12.79 18.31 23.45
CA TYR A 345 12.80 17.97 22.03
C TYR A 345 14.07 17.24 21.63
N LYS A 346 13.93 16.22 20.78
CA LYS A 346 15.06 15.49 20.22
C LYS A 346 14.92 15.35 18.72
N ILE A 347 15.94 15.77 17.97
CA ILE A 347 16.08 15.49 16.54
C ILE A 347 17.32 14.62 16.33
N THR A 348 17.14 13.50 15.64
CA THR A 348 18.22 12.58 15.28
C THR A 348 18.42 12.58 13.78
N TYR A 349 19.67 12.68 13.34
CA TYR A 349 20.08 12.57 11.94
C TYR A 349 21.37 11.75 11.83
N THR A 350 21.83 11.44 10.62
CA THR A 350 23.02 10.60 10.42
C THR A 350 24.06 11.36 9.60
N LEU A 351 25.25 11.60 10.17
CA LEU A 351 26.40 12.22 9.51
C LEU A 351 27.49 11.15 9.32
N ASN A 352 27.94 10.91 8.08
CA ASN A 352 28.97 9.90 7.78
C ASN A 352 28.66 8.49 8.34
N ASN A 353 27.39 8.06 8.28
CA ASN A 353 26.89 6.82 8.91
C ASN A 353 27.00 6.76 10.45
N ILE A 354 27.24 7.89 11.11
CA ILE A 354 27.22 8.03 12.57
C ILE A 354 25.98 8.83 12.96
N PRO A 355 25.06 8.29 13.79
CA PRO A 355 23.92 9.03 14.28
C PRO A 355 24.38 10.24 15.10
N GLN A 356 23.98 11.43 14.67
CA GLN A 356 24.12 12.68 15.39
C GLN A 356 22.76 13.01 16.02
N THR A 357 22.79 13.41 17.29
CA THR A 357 21.56 13.75 18.03
C THR A 357 21.69 15.18 18.51
N PHE A 358 20.74 16.02 18.11
CA PHE A 358 20.52 17.29 18.77
C PHE A 358 19.35 17.13 19.73
N HIS A 359 19.50 17.62 20.95
CA HIS A 359 18.37 17.76 21.87
C HIS A 359 18.33 19.17 22.41
N THR A 360 17.13 19.68 22.62
CA THR A 360 16.92 21.00 23.21
C THR A 360 16.13 20.84 24.48
N GLU A 361 16.73 21.26 25.59
CA GLU A 361 16.07 21.36 26.89
C GLU A 361 15.31 22.69 26.96
N LEU A 362 14.03 22.63 27.32
CA LEU A 362 13.26 23.82 27.67
C LEU A 362 13.32 24.05 29.18
N PHE A 363 13.72 25.23 29.62
CA PHE A 363 13.70 25.57 31.05
C PHE A 363 12.36 26.21 31.42
N GLY A 364 11.63 25.53 32.31
CA GLY A 364 10.30 25.91 32.78
C GLY A 364 10.20 27.37 33.26
N HIS A 365 9.04 27.97 32.99
CA HIS A 365 8.60 29.32 33.36
C HIS A 365 9.37 30.54 32.86
N GLN A 366 10.52 30.40 32.17
CA GLN A 366 11.32 31.55 31.72
C GLN A 366 11.46 31.70 30.19
N GLY A 367 10.87 30.80 29.39
CA GLY A 367 10.92 30.89 27.92
C GLY A 367 12.32 30.65 27.33
N THR A 368 13.20 29.98 28.06
CA THR A 368 14.59 29.76 27.67
C THR A 368 14.83 28.33 27.17
N ALA A 369 15.69 28.18 26.16
CA ALA A 369 16.01 26.89 25.52
C ALA A 369 17.52 26.71 25.37
N ALA A 370 18.06 25.53 25.71
CA ALA A 370 19.45 25.17 25.46
C ALA A 370 19.56 23.95 24.53
N THR A 371 20.32 24.11 23.44
CA THR A 371 20.51 23.05 22.44
C THR A 371 21.89 22.40 22.61
N TYR A 372 21.88 21.07 22.61
CA TYR A 372 23.05 20.24 22.76
C TYR A 372 23.21 19.32 21.55
N GLN A 373 24.44 19.12 21.10
CA GLN A 373 24.81 18.14 20.09
C GLN A 373 25.57 17.00 20.76
N SER A 374 25.05 15.78 20.70
CA SER A 374 25.70 14.60 21.31
C SER A 374 26.11 14.83 22.78
N ASN A 375 25.25 15.53 23.53
CA ASN A 375 25.42 15.95 24.92
C ASN A 375 26.56 16.95 25.18
N GLN A 376 27.02 17.68 24.15
CA GLN A 376 27.87 18.87 24.29
C GLN A 376 27.06 20.12 23.93
N PRO A 377 27.17 21.22 24.70
CA PRO A 377 26.51 22.47 24.34
C PRO A 377 27.08 23.00 23.02
N VAL A 378 26.20 23.46 22.13
CA VAL A 378 26.61 24.10 20.88
C VAL A 378 26.93 25.56 21.17
N TRP A 379 28.19 25.98 21.00
CA TRP A 379 28.65 27.34 21.32
C TRP A 379 28.58 28.27 20.11
N GLY A 380 27.87 29.39 20.26
CA GLY A 380 27.90 30.58 19.40
C GLY A 380 27.65 31.80 20.29
N ASP A 381 28.48 32.85 20.16
CA ASP A 381 28.74 33.84 21.22
C ASP A 381 27.51 34.63 21.70
N HIS A 382 27.24 34.48 22.99
CA HIS A 382 26.83 35.45 24.00
C HIS A 382 26.42 36.93 23.66
N PHE A 383 25.25 37.31 24.24
CA PHE A 383 24.92 38.58 24.93
C PHE A 383 24.58 39.83 24.10
N SER A 384 23.49 40.53 24.47
CA SER A 384 23.20 41.87 23.94
C SER A 384 23.94 42.97 24.72
N ASP A 385 24.42 43.96 23.98
CA ASP A 385 25.12 45.16 24.44
C ASP A 385 24.31 45.95 25.49
N LYS A 386 24.64 45.83 26.79
CA LYS A 386 25.28 46.92 27.58
C LYS A 386 25.38 46.74 29.10
N ASP A 387 24.60 45.90 29.79
CA ASP A 387 24.61 45.92 31.28
C ASP A 387 24.48 44.56 32.02
N ASN A 388 24.72 43.42 31.37
CA ASN A 388 24.85 42.13 32.07
C ASN A 388 23.64 41.70 32.95
N GLU A 389 22.41 42.11 32.63
CA GLU A 389 21.17 41.64 33.29
C GLU A 389 20.21 40.94 32.31
N TRP A 390 19.55 39.88 32.78
CA TRP A 390 18.61 39.04 32.03
C TRP A 390 17.29 39.78 31.79
N VAL A 391 16.88 39.96 30.53
CA VAL A 391 15.55 40.50 30.20
C VAL A 391 14.64 39.38 29.68
N SER A 392 13.63 39.05 30.48
CA SER A 392 12.54 38.13 30.14
C SER A 392 11.51 38.80 29.22
N SER A 393 11.03 38.08 28.20
CA SER A 393 9.74 38.36 27.56
C SER A 393 8.76 37.22 27.91
N PRO A 394 7.63 37.48 28.59
CA PRO A 394 6.67 36.46 28.99
C PRO A 394 5.63 36.20 27.89
N GLU A 395 6.04 35.70 26.73
CA GLU A 395 5.13 35.25 25.66
C GLU A 395 5.56 33.88 25.09
N LEU A 396 4.80 32.85 25.49
CA LEU A 396 4.47 31.56 24.85
C LEU A 396 5.56 30.53 24.50
N GLN A 397 5.31 29.28 24.92
CA GLN A 397 6.09 28.07 24.58
C GLN A 397 6.29 27.83 23.07
N ALA A 398 5.43 28.42 22.21
CA ALA A 398 5.53 28.33 20.75
C ALA A 398 6.76 29.08 20.18
N ASP A 399 7.10 30.25 20.73
CA ASP A 399 8.28 31.04 20.31
C ASP A 399 9.59 30.34 20.73
N ALA A 400 9.57 29.68 21.90
CA ALA A 400 10.69 28.87 22.38
C ALA A 400 10.91 27.63 21.48
N LEU A 401 9.82 26.99 21.04
CA LEU A 401 9.79 25.89 20.06
C LEU A 401 10.37 26.31 18.70
N GLU A 402 9.93 27.46 18.19
CA GLU A 402 10.41 28.02 16.93
C GLU A 402 11.90 28.38 17.02
N THR A 403 12.31 29.03 18.11
CA THR A 403 13.71 29.40 18.36
C THR A 403 14.61 28.17 18.46
N ALA A 404 14.16 27.12 19.16
CA ALA A 404 14.87 25.84 19.27
C ALA A 404 15.06 25.18 17.90
N PHE A 405 14.00 25.13 17.08
CA PHE A 405 14.06 24.57 15.74
C PHE A 405 14.99 25.36 14.81
N ARG A 406 14.88 26.71 14.80
CA ARG A 406 15.77 27.60 14.03
C ARG A 406 17.24 27.38 14.38
N ARG A 407 17.59 27.27 15.67
CA ARG A 407 18.96 27.02 16.14
C ARG A 407 19.50 25.65 15.71
N MET A 408 18.67 24.62 15.75
CA MET A 408 19.06 23.26 15.30
C MET A 408 19.34 23.22 13.78
N VAL A 409 18.57 23.97 12.99
CA VAL A 409 18.80 24.10 11.53
C VAL A 409 20.09 24.86 11.24
N LEU A 410 20.41 25.92 11.99
CA LEU A 410 21.67 26.66 11.83
C LEU A 410 22.91 25.81 12.16
N ALA A 411 22.87 25.05 13.26
CA ALA A 411 23.96 24.14 13.62
C ALA A 411 24.21 23.08 12.54
N TYR A 412 23.15 22.60 11.88
CA TYR A 412 23.26 21.71 10.73
C TYR A 412 23.93 22.41 9.53
N VAL A 413 23.57 23.67 9.24
CA VAL A 413 24.15 24.45 8.13
C VAL A 413 25.63 24.76 8.35
N ASP A 414 26.04 25.21 9.54
CA ASP A 414 27.46 25.47 9.86
C ASP A 414 28.33 24.21 9.74
N THR A 415 27.75 23.05 10.08
CA THR A 415 28.40 21.74 9.92
C THR A 415 28.60 21.39 8.43
N GLU A 416 27.61 21.64 7.57
CA GLU A 416 27.73 21.41 6.12
C GLU A 416 28.68 22.43 5.43
N ILE A 417 28.75 23.68 5.91
CA ILE A 417 29.73 24.67 5.42
C ILE A 417 31.16 24.26 5.80
N SER A 418 31.36 23.78 7.03
CA SER A 418 32.66 23.29 7.50
C SER A 418 33.15 22.08 6.69
N LYS A 419 32.22 21.21 6.28
CA LYS A 419 32.49 20.07 5.38
C LYS A 419 32.91 20.51 3.97
N LEU A 420 32.25 21.52 3.40
CA LEU A 420 32.61 22.09 2.09
C LEU A 420 34.02 22.72 2.09
N SER A 421 34.42 23.36 3.19
CA SER A 421 35.77 23.93 3.37
C SER A 421 36.87 22.85 3.44
N LEU A 422 36.56 21.68 4.01
CA LEU A 422 37.49 20.55 4.11
C LEU A 422 37.63 19.76 2.80
N GLU A 423 36.57 19.71 1.98
CA GLU A 423 36.51 18.94 0.75
C GLU A 423 37.03 19.71 -0.50
N ALA A 424 37.13 21.04 -0.44
CA ALA A 424 37.60 21.89 -1.54
C ALA A 424 38.46 23.11 -1.07
N PRO A 425 39.76 22.93 -0.77
CA PRO A 425 40.61 23.97 -0.18
C PRO A 425 41.00 25.13 -1.13
N ASP A 426 40.67 25.07 -2.42
CA ASP A 426 41.06 26.05 -3.45
C ASP A 426 39.99 27.13 -3.73
N ILE A 427 38.89 27.15 -2.97
CA ILE A 427 37.93 28.27 -3.01
C ILE A 427 38.57 29.43 -2.25
N GLU A 428 38.83 30.57 -2.90
CA GLU A 428 39.43 31.76 -2.27
C GLU A 428 38.71 32.05 -0.94
N ALA A 429 39.43 31.87 0.18
CA ALA A 429 38.92 31.97 1.55
C ALA A 429 38.11 33.27 1.78
N GLU A 430 38.41 34.32 1.01
CA GLU A 430 37.73 35.60 1.02
C GLU A 430 36.23 35.52 0.66
N ASN A 431 35.80 34.62 -0.23
CA ASN A 431 34.38 34.49 -0.61
C ASN A 431 33.53 33.75 0.42
N LEU A 432 34.14 32.81 1.15
CA LEU A 432 33.49 32.10 2.26
C LEU A 432 33.42 33.00 3.51
N THR A 433 34.45 33.80 3.78
CA THR A 433 34.42 34.84 4.83
C THR A 433 33.40 35.95 4.51
N ARG A 434 33.25 36.34 3.24
CA ARG A 434 32.23 37.32 2.80
C ARG A 434 30.79 36.81 3.00
N LEU A 435 30.54 35.50 2.83
CA LEU A 435 29.25 34.86 3.09
C LEU A 435 28.95 34.76 4.59
N SER A 436 29.93 34.41 5.42
CA SER A 436 29.74 34.35 6.88
C SER A 436 29.52 35.73 7.49
N VAL A 437 30.25 36.76 7.03
CA VAL A 437 30.08 38.16 7.48
C VAL A 437 28.74 38.74 7.00
N ALA A 438 28.29 38.43 5.78
CA ALA A 438 26.99 38.85 5.27
C ALA A 438 25.82 38.20 6.03
N MET A 439 25.94 36.92 6.41
CA MET A 439 24.94 36.24 7.25
C MET A 439 24.95 36.73 8.70
N SER A 440 26.11 37.12 9.24
CA SER A 440 26.22 37.75 10.57
C SER A 440 25.58 39.15 10.60
N ALA A 441 25.79 39.99 9.57
CA ALA A 441 25.26 41.36 9.51
C ALA A 441 23.74 41.45 9.33
N VAL A 442 23.12 40.42 8.72
CA VAL A 442 21.66 40.26 8.65
C VAL A 442 21.07 39.87 10.02
N ASN A 443 21.82 39.13 10.84
CA ASN A 443 21.40 38.68 12.16
C ASN A 443 21.45 39.79 13.24
N ASP A 444 22.40 40.74 13.13
CA ASP A 444 22.50 41.85 14.09
C ASP A 444 21.45 42.97 13.87
N GLY A 445 20.55 42.82 12.90
CA GLY A 445 19.51 43.82 12.58
C GLY A 445 20.01 45.08 11.87
N HIS A 446 21.26 45.08 11.37
CA HIS A 446 21.89 46.27 10.78
C HIS A 446 21.62 46.45 9.28
N LEU A 447 21.03 45.46 8.60
CA LEU A 447 20.65 45.52 7.18
C LEU A 447 19.33 44.77 6.92
N PRO A 448 18.32 45.38 6.26
CA PRO A 448 17.15 44.64 5.78
C PRO A 448 17.55 43.67 4.66
N ALA A 449 17.12 42.41 4.74
CA ALA A 449 17.45 41.36 3.78
C ALA A 449 17.11 41.71 2.31
N THR A 450 16.15 42.62 2.09
CA THR A 450 15.76 43.13 0.77
C THR A 450 16.76 44.11 0.13
N ALA A 451 17.69 44.69 0.89
CA ALA A 451 18.72 45.57 0.34
C ALA A 451 19.69 44.82 -0.60
N LEU A 452 19.87 43.51 -0.41
CA LEU A 452 20.69 42.67 -1.30
C LEU A 452 20.06 42.44 -2.69
N ASN A 453 18.74 42.47 -2.80
CA ASN A 453 18.05 42.25 -4.09
C ASN A 453 18.22 43.41 -5.09
N ILE A 454 18.42 44.64 -4.61
CA ILE A 454 18.66 45.81 -5.48
C ILE A 454 20.12 45.86 -5.94
N VAL A 455 21.05 45.38 -5.11
CA VAL A 455 22.49 45.41 -5.37
C VAL A 455 22.92 44.31 -6.37
N GLY A 456 22.25 43.16 -6.37
CA GLY A 456 22.57 42.03 -7.26
C GLY A 456 21.99 42.09 -8.69
N HIS A 457 21.04 42.99 -8.96
CA HIS A 457 20.28 42.98 -10.23
C HIS A 457 20.38 44.27 -11.07
N SER A 458 21.21 45.24 -10.68
CA SER A 458 21.49 46.42 -11.51
C SER A 458 22.84 46.28 -12.23
N PRO A 459 22.87 46.10 -13.56
CA PRO A 459 24.12 46.05 -14.34
C PRO A 459 24.97 47.32 -14.19
N ALA A 460 24.32 48.47 -13.93
CA ALA A 460 25.00 49.75 -13.73
C ALA A 460 25.71 49.85 -12.37
N PHE A 461 25.19 49.18 -11.33
CA PHE A 461 25.79 49.17 -9.99
C PHE A 461 26.96 48.19 -9.89
N LEU A 462 26.82 47.00 -10.49
CA LEU A 462 27.90 46.02 -10.61
C LEU A 462 29.09 46.58 -11.40
N SER A 463 28.83 47.35 -12.47
CA SER A 463 29.86 48.03 -13.25
C SER A 463 30.58 49.17 -12.48
N GLN A 464 29.93 49.81 -11.50
CA GLN A 464 30.58 50.82 -10.66
C GLN A 464 31.39 50.21 -9.50
N ILE A 465 30.99 49.04 -8.99
CA ILE A 465 31.77 48.27 -8.00
C ILE A 465 33.02 47.64 -8.63
N GLU A 466 32.91 47.13 -9.87
CA GLU A 466 34.06 46.66 -10.66
C GLU A 466 35.11 47.76 -10.90
N ASN A 467 34.72 49.04 -10.83
CA ASN A 467 35.62 50.20 -10.97
C ASN A 467 36.16 50.76 -9.63
N GLY A 468 36.05 50.00 -8.53
CA GLY A 468 36.81 50.29 -7.29
C GLY A 468 36.11 51.17 -6.26
N LEU A 469 34.78 51.14 -6.19
CA LEU A 469 34.01 51.78 -5.12
C LEU A 469 34.17 51.04 -3.78
N THR A 470 34.58 51.77 -2.73
CA THR A 470 34.73 51.21 -1.38
C THR A 470 33.69 51.83 -0.45
N ILE A 471 32.85 51.00 0.19
CA ILE A 471 31.86 51.45 1.18
C ILE A 471 32.53 51.36 2.56
N SER A 472 32.70 52.50 3.24
CA SER A 472 33.18 52.52 4.62
C SER A 472 31.99 52.61 5.58
N PRO A 473 31.93 51.81 6.66
CA PRO A 473 30.85 51.85 7.62
C PRO A 473 31.15 52.94 8.65
N LYS A 474 30.70 54.17 8.38
CA LYS A 474 30.55 55.16 9.45
C LYS A 474 29.13 55.69 9.41
N TRP A 475 28.33 55.19 10.33
CA TRP A 475 27.00 55.68 10.67
C TRP A 475 27.17 56.83 11.65
N ASN A 476 26.62 58.03 11.35
CA ASN A 476 26.70 59.19 12.23
C ASN A 476 25.35 59.61 12.83
N GLY A 477 24.35 58.74 12.78
CA GLY A 477 23.03 58.98 13.36
C GLY A 477 21.93 59.13 12.32
N ASP A 478 22.16 59.80 11.18
CA ASP A 478 21.05 60.08 10.24
C ASP A 478 21.43 60.00 8.74
N THR A 479 22.64 59.57 8.35
CA THR A 479 23.01 59.41 6.92
C THR A 479 24.20 58.47 6.67
N PHE A 480 24.27 57.89 5.46
CA PHE A 480 25.43 57.16 4.93
C PHE A 480 26.19 58.00 3.90
N ILE A 481 27.53 57.96 3.91
CA ILE A 481 28.37 58.64 2.91
C ILE A 481 29.20 57.59 2.14
N VAL A 482 29.12 57.59 0.81
CA VAL A 482 29.90 56.72 -0.07
C VAL A 482 30.97 57.56 -0.78
N LYS A 483 32.23 57.10 -0.78
CA LYS A 483 33.34 57.80 -1.45
C LYS A 483 33.91 56.97 -2.60
N PRO A 484 34.08 57.55 -3.81
CA PRO A 484 34.88 56.91 -4.85
C PRO A 484 36.38 57.12 -4.60
N ASN A 485 37.17 56.12 -4.98
CA ASN A 485 38.62 56.09 -4.80
C ASN A 485 39.33 56.95 -5.87
N GLN A 486 39.09 58.26 -5.87
CA GLN A 486 39.93 59.30 -6.51
C GLN A 486 39.40 60.72 -6.24
N GLY A 487 39.70 61.25 -5.05
CA GLY A 487 39.96 62.69 -4.80
C GLY A 487 38.96 63.79 -5.18
N LYS A 488 37.76 63.50 -5.71
CA LYS A 488 36.70 64.51 -5.92
C LYS A 488 35.37 63.99 -5.41
N GLU A 489 34.78 64.72 -4.48
CA GLU A 489 33.43 64.50 -3.99
C GLU A 489 32.45 64.65 -5.16
N SER A 490 31.67 63.60 -5.45
CA SER A 490 30.50 63.69 -6.32
C SER A 490 29.25 63.50 -5.47
N GLU A 491 28.25 64.33 -5.72
CA GLU A 491 27.08 64.59 -4.88
C GLU A 491 26.23 63.35 -4.53
N ASP A 492 25.69 63.37 -3.30
CA ASP A 492 25.29 62.24 -2.46
C ASP A 492 24.00 61.49 -2.88
N ALA A 493 23.98 60.16 -2.67
CA ALA A 493 22.74 59.39 -2.47
C ALA A 493 22.29 59.53 -1.01
N ARG A 494 21.05 59.95 -0.76
CA ARG A 494 20.52 60.19 0.60
C ARG A 494 19.32 59.30 0.91
N PHE A 495 19.34 58.68 2.08
CA PHE A 495 18.22 57.96 2.66
C PHE A 495 17.55 58.84 3.72
N TYR A 496 16.22 58.95 3.65
CA TYR A 496 15.43 59.66 4.66
C TYR A 496 14.48 58.70 5.35
N ASN A 497 14.38 58.84 6.67
CA ASN A 497 13.36 58.23 7.50
C ASN A 497 12.36 59.32 7.88
N ASP A 498 11.10 59.17 7.49
CA ASP A 498 10.00 59.86 8.15
C ASP A 498 8.88 58.86 8.39
N SER A 499 8.32 58.95 9.58
CA SER A 499 7.58 57.92 10.32
C SER A 499 6.55 57.16 9.46
N ASP A 500 6.95 55.97 8.99
CA ASP A 500 6.19 54.95 8.25
C ASP A 500 6.42 54.84 6.72
N ARG A 501 7.47 55.45 6.15
CA ARG A 501 7.87 55.16 4.75
C ARG A 501 9.39 55.18 4.54
N TYR A 502 9.93 54.10 3.95
CA TYR A 502 11.27 54.12 3.35
C TYR A 502 11.16 54.58 1.88
N MET A 503 11.82 55.69 1.51
CA MET A 503 11.91 56.15 0.11
C MET A 503 13.36 56.20 -0.36
N LEU A 504 13.62 55.61 -1.53
CA LEU A 504 14.85 55.80 -2.30
C LEU A 504 14.57 56.88 -3.35
N MET A 505 15.20 58.05 -3.23
CA MET A 505 15.15 59.10 -4.25
C MET A 505 16.47 59.10 -5.03
N LEU A 506 16.40 58.71 -6.31
CA LEU A 506 17.46 58.97 -7.28
C LEU A 506 17.07 60.24 -8.05
N SER A 507 17.83 61.32 -7.97
CA SER A 507 17.58 62.51 -8.78
C SER A 507 18.09 62.28 -10.22
N GLU A 508 17.19 62.38 -11.20
CA GLU A 508 17.54 62.29 -12.62
C GLU A 508 18.03 63.64 -13.18
N SER A 509 18.95 63.57 -14.14
CA SER A 509 19.03 64.57 -15.20
C SER A 509 18.45 64.00 -16.50
N LYS A 510 17.29 64.53 -16.89
CA LYS A 510 16.67 64.60 -18.24
C LYS A 510 16.33 63.29 -19.00
N SER A 511 15.34 62.52 -18.53
CA SER A 511 14.29 61.94 -19.41
C SER A 511 13.21 61.24 -18.57
N GLY A 512 12.31 62.04 -18.00
CA GLY A 512 11.38 61.60 -16.96
C GLY A 512 10.55 60.34 -17.27
N LYS A 513 10.65 59.36 -16.37
CA LYS A 513 9.63 58.34 -16.04
C LYS A 513 9.80 57.90 -14.58
N VAL A 514 8.79 58.12 -13.74
CA VAL A 514 8.75 57.69 -12.32
C VAL A 514 8.11 56.31 -12.20
N TRP A 515 8.69 55.40 -11.41
CA TRP A 515 8.10 54.11 -11.03
C TRP A 515 7.71 54.13 -9.55
N ASN A 516 6.44 53.86 -9.24
CA ASN A 516 5.96 53.65 -7.88
C ASN A 516 5.48 52.21 -7.73
N THR A 517 6.03 51.45 -6.77
CA THR A 517 5.44 50.20 -6.29
C THR A 517 5.76 50.06 -4.80
N ALA A 518 4.72 49.97 -3.96
CA ALA A 518 4.81 49.75 -2.52
C ALA A 518 4.32 48.33 -2.21
N ALA A 519 5.03 47.59 -1.35
CA ALA A 519 4.63 46.27 -0.87
C ALA A 519 4.92 46.14 0.65
N ASN A 520 3.99 45.53 1.39
CA ASN A 520 4.09 45.19 2.83
C ASN A 520 4.56 43.72 2.99
N PHE A 521 5.31 43.39 4.05
CA PHE A 521 5.92 42.06 4.24
C PHE A 521 5.73 41.46 5.65
N ASN A 522 5.57 40.12 5.72
CA ASN A 522 5.59 39.24 6.91
C ASN A 522 6.57 38.05 6.71
N THR A 523 6.93 37.41 7.83
CA THR A 523 8.10 36.56 8.18
C THR A 523 8.44 35.29 7.38
N LEU A 524 7.68 34.87 6.37
CA LEU A 524 7.99 33.65 5.57
C LEU A 524 9.14 33.86 4.55
N HIS A 525 9.49 35.12 4.26
CA HIS A 525 10.37 35.48 3.15
C HIS A 525 11.88 35.34 3.46
N GLU A 526 12.24 35.32 4.74
CA GLU A 526 13.64 35.31 5.20
C GLU A 526 14.32 33.94 4.96
N ALA A 527 13.58 32.83 5.12
CA ALA A 527 14.09 31.47 4.89
C ALA A 527 14.34 31.17 3.39
N GLN A 528 13.53 31.73 2.49
CA GLN A 528 13.67 31.56 1.04
C GLN A 528 14.88 32.31 0.45
N THR A 529 15.33 33.36 1.15
CA THR A 529 16.45 34.22 0.71
C THR A 529 17.80 33.52 0.88
N VAL A 530 17.99 32.77 1.98
CA VAL A 530 19.19 31.96 2.25
C VAL A 530 19.34 30.83 1.23
N GLU A 531 18.24 30.19 0.84
CA GLU A 531 18.21 29.13 -0.18
C GLU A 531 18.65 29.62 -1.57
N THR A 532 18.36 30.89 -1.89
CA THR A 532 18.66 31.52 -3.19
C THR A 532 20.14 31.90 -3.31
N LEU A 533 20.77 32.35 -2.21
CA LEU A 533 22.20 32.66 -2.16
C LEU A 533 23.09 31.42 -2.31
N LEU A 534 22.70 30.30 -1.66
CA LEU A 534 23.41 29.01 -1.77
C LEU A 534 23.36 28.44 -3.19
N LYS A 535 22.24 28.60 -3.90
CA LYS A 535 22.05 28.16 -5.30
C LYS A 535 22.91 28.93 -6.30
N THR A 536 23.10 30.23 -6.05
CA THR A 536 23.84 31.13 -6.96
C THR A 536 25.36 30.94 -6.85
N ALA A 537 25.87 30.75 -5.62
CA ALA A 537 27.28 30.44 -5.39
C ALA A 537 27.71 29.09 -6.02
N TYR A 538 26.81 28.10 -6.01
CA TYR A 538 27.08 26.78 -6.60
C TYR A 538 27.03 26.77 -8.13
N SER A 539 26.11 27.53 -8.75
CA SER A 539 25.96 27.54 -10.22
C SER A 539 27.14 28.20 -10.94
N LEU A 540 27.78 29.21 -10.34
CA LEU A 540 28.95 29.88 -10.92
C LEU A 540 30.20 28.98 -11.01
N SER A 541 30.25 27.88 -10.24
CA SER A 541 31.36 26.93 -10.24
C SER A 541 31.29 25.85 -11.34
N GLN A 542 30.11 25.60 -11.90
CA GLN A 542 29.84 24.43 -12.77
C GLN A 542 29.84 24.71 -14.28
N GLU A 543 29.78 25.99 -14.71
CA GLU A 543 29.66 26.34 -16.14
C GLU A 543 30.93 26.11 -16.99
N LYS A 544 32.04 25.61 -16.42
CA LYS A 544 33.30 25.44 -17.16
C LYS A 544 33.70 24.00 -17.54
N ALA A 545 32.92 22.97 -17.21
CA ALA A 545 33.45 21.59 -17.23
C ALA A 545 32.80 20.59 -18.21
N VAL A 546 31.71 20.88 -18.93
CA VAL A 546 30.96 19.82 -19.66
C VAL A 546 30.85 20.12 -21.16
N ASN A 547 31.87 19.71 -21.91
CA ASN A 547 31.76 19.40 -23.33
C ASN A 547 32.66 18.19 -23.61
N MET A 548 32.09 16.99 -23.86
CA MET A 548 32.58 15.93 -24.77
C MET A 548 31.71 14.65 -24.69
N SER A 549 31.51 14.00 -25.85
CA SER A 549 30.45 13.02 -26.21
C SER A 549 30.93 11.55 -26.25
N THR A 550 30.03 10.53 -26.28
CA THR A 550 30.19 9.19 -26.96
C THR A 550 28.94 8.23 -26.89
N PRO A 551 28.84 7.06 -27.63
CA PRO A 551 27.69 6.66 -28.50
C PRO A 551 27.02 5.25 -28.27
N GLN A 552 26.08 4.86 -29.18
CA GLN A 552 25.11 3.72 -29.18
C GLN A 552 25.61 2.29 -29.61
N VAL A 553 24.84 1.23 -29.29
CA VAL A 553 25.01 -0.20 -29.71
C VAL A 553 23.66 -0.84 -30.18
N ASP A 554 23.73 -1.74 -31.18
CA ASP A 554 22.68 -2.41 -32.00
C ASP A 554 21.93 -3.65 -31.39
N THR A 555 20.75 -4.01 -31.96
CA THR A 555 19.81 -5.12 -31.60
C THR A 555 19.50 -6.14 -32.74
N PRO A 556 18.90 -7.34 -32.48
CA PRO A 556 18.77 -8.47 -33.41
C PRO A 556 17.53 -8.48 -34.37
N GLN A 557 17.63 -9.12 -35.55
CA GLN A 557 16.73 -8.99 -36.73
C GLN A 557 15.47 -9.92 -36.77
N ASN A 558 14.32 -9.39 -37.26
CA ASN A 558 13.00 -10.04 -37.42
C ASN A 558 12.76 -10.77 -38.78
N LYS A 559 12.01 -11.88 -38.78
CA LYS A 559 11.61 -12.67 -39.98
C LYS A 559 10.24 -12.25 -40.55
N VAL A 560 10.05 -12.37 -41.87
CA VAL A 560 8.81 -12.09 -42.64
C VAL A 560 8.44 -13.29 -43.52
N PHE A 561 7.21 -13.80 -43.46
CA PHE A 561 6.77 -14.98 -44.22
C PHE A 561 6.02 -14.63 -45.51
N LEU A 562 6.20 -15.45 -46.56
CA LEU A 562 5.75 -15.21 -47.93
C LEU A 562 4.85 -16.35 -48.44
N SER A 563 3.79 -16.01 -49.16
CA SER A 563 2.89 -16.95 -49.84
C SER A 563 3.44 -17.29 -51.23
N VAL A 564 4.41 -18.19 -51.29
CA VAL A 564 5.06 -18.60 -52.56
C VAL A 564 4.36 -19.85 -53.13
N PRO A 565 3.77 -19.78 -54.34
CA PRO A 565 3.24 -20.96 -55.02
C PRO A 565 4.31 -22.02 -55.27
N HIS A 566 3.94 -23.31 -55.22
CA HIS A 566 4.92 -24.40 -55.38
C HIS A 566 5.68 -24.35 -56.71
N SER A 567 5.04 -23.86 -57.77
CA SER A 567 5.63 -23.64 -59.10
C SER A 567 6.76 -22.61 -59.11
N GLU A 568 6.79 -21.71 -58.12
CA GLU A 568 7.71 -20.55 -58.08
C GLU A 568 8.78 -20.67 -56.98
N LYS A 569 8.87 -21.83 -56.34
CA LYS A 569 9.78 -22.09 -55.20
C LYS A 569 11.27 -21.85 -55.52
N GLU A 570 11.71 -22.19 -56.74
CA GLU A 570 13.12 -22.02 -57.13
C GLU A 570 13.46 -20.54 -57.36
N GLN A 571 12.48 -19.73 -57.79
CA GLN A 571 12.63 -18.29 -57.95
C GLN A 571 12.71 -17.58 -56.60
N ALA A 572 11.85 -17.95 -55.64
CA ALA A 572 11.92 -17.41 -54.28
C ALA A 572 13.24 -17.75 -53.59
N LYS A 573 13.73 -18.97 -53.77
CA LYS A 573 15.02 -19.43 -53.23
C LYS A 573 16.21 -18.67 -53.84
N ALA A 574 16.17 -18.36 -55.12
CA ALA A 574 17.21 -17.57 -55.80
C ALA A 574 17.28 -16.13 -55.27
N LEU A 575 16.17 -15.56 -54.82
CA LEU A 575 16.10 -14.22 -54.19
C LEU A 575 16.48 -14.22 -52.70
N GLY A 576 16.79 -15.38 -52.13
CA GLY A 576 17.26 -15.53 -50.75
C GLY A 576 16.20 -15.99 -49.76
N ALA A 577 14.97 -16.31 -50.21
CA ALA A 577 13.96 -16.85 -49.30
C ALA A 577 14.36 -18.24 -48.80
N LYS A 578 14.06 -18.50 -47.53
CA LYS A 578 14.34 -19.76 -46.84
C LYS A 578 13.04 -20.48 -46.52
N TRP A 579 13.04 -21.80 -46.58
CA TRP A 579 11.87 -22.59 -46.19
C TRP A 579 11.84 -22.80 -44.68
N ASP A 580 10.76 -22.36 -44.03
CA ASP A 580 10.50 -22.66 -42.63
C ASP A 580 9.75 -24.00 -42.51
N ARG A 581 10.43 -25.02 -42.00
CA ARG A 581 9.84 -26.37 -41.85
C ARG A 581 8.71 -26.42 -40.82
N GLN A 582 8.73 -25.55 -39.81
CA GLN A 582 7.74 -25.52 -38.74
C GLN A 582 6.43 -24.92 -39.23
N HIS A 583 6.52 -23.78 -39.92
CA HIS A 583 5.35 -23.05 -40.38
C HIS A 583 4.92 -23.42 -41.81
N LYS A 584 5.70 -24.25 -42.50
CA LYS A 584 5.47 -24.68 -43.89
C LYS A 584 5.25 -23.50 -44.85
N HIS A 585 6.02 -22.44 -44.67
CA HIS A 585 6.01 -21.24 -45.50
C HIS A 585 7.44 -20.83 -45.85
N TRP A 586 7.58 -20.10 -46.95
CA TRP A 586 8.84 -19.42 -47.27
C TRP A 586 8.97 -18.16 -46.41
N TYR A 587 10.18 -17.79 -46.01
CA TYR A 587 10.44 -16.58 -45.24
C TYR A 587 11.70 -15.85 -45.71
N THR A 588 11.76 -14.56 -45.42
CA THR A 588 12.92 -13.69 -45.55
C THR A 588 13.11 -12.89 -44.26
N PHE A 589 14.17 -12.09 -44.15
CA PHE A 589 14.32 -11.12 -43.07
C PHE A 589 13.81 -9.75 -43.51
N GLU A 590 13.36 -8.94 -42.55
CA GLU A 590 12.78 -7.62 -42.85
C GLU A 590 13.75 -6.72 -43.63
N SER A 591 15.04 -6.75 -43.29
CA SER A 591 16.12 -6.06 -44.01
C SER A 591 16.32 -6.52 -45.46
N GLU A 592 15.84 -7.72 -45.81
CA GLU A 592 15.99 -8.32 -47.13
C GLU A 592 14.68 -8.36 -47.92
N LEU A 593 13.56 -7.91 -47.34
CA LEU A 593 12.24 -7.94 -47.95
C LEU A 593 12.20 -7.16 -49.27
N ILE A 594 13.02 -6.10 -49.39
CA ILE A 594 13.15 -5.29 -50.60
C ILE A 594 13.56 -6.11 -51.83
N LYS A 595 14.31 -7.21 -51.65
CA LYS A 595 14.77 -8.08 -52.75
C LYS A 595 13.63 -8.81 -53.46
N PHE A 596 12.46 -8.85 -52.82
CA PHE A 596 11.28 -9.58 -53.31
C PHE A 596 10.26 -8.67 -53.99
N ASN A 597 10.43 -7.33 -53.92
CA ASN A 597 9.62 -6.31 -54.61
C ASN A 597 8.09 -6.54 -54.57
N GLY A 598 7.56 -7.08 -53.46
CA GLY A 598 6.13 -7.39 -53.32
C GLY A 598 5.61 -8.53 -54.20
N GLN A 599 6.49 -9.33 -54.82
CA GLN A 599 6.12 -10.39 -55.76
C GLN A 599 5.23 -11.48 -55.14
N TRP A 600 5.35 -11.75 -53.83
CA TRP A 600 4.50 -12.67 -53.10
C TRP A 600 3.85 -11.99 -51.88
N PRO A 601 2.56 -12.22 -51.62
CA PRO A 601 1.88 -11.68 -50.45
C PRO A 601 2.55 -12.11 -49.14
N ILE A 602 2.66 -11.18 -48.19
CA ILE A 602 3.12 -11.48 -46.84
C ILE A 602 2.03 -12.28 -46.13
N VAL A 603 2.41 -13.44 -45.58
CA VAL A 603 1.51 -14.26 -44.77
C VAL A 603 1.73 -13.89 -43.31
N LYS A 604 0.67 -13.39 -42.66
CA LYS A 604 0.65 -13.33 -41.20
C LYS A 604 0.51 -14.76 -40.69
N ILE A 605 1.62 -15.32 -40.22
CA ILE A 605 1.59 -16.59 -39.51
C ILE A 605 1.25 -16.25 -38.07
N GLU A 606 0.01 -16.53 -37.66
CA GLU A 606 -0.34 -16.48 -36.25
C GLU A 606 0.58 -17.46 -35.53
N PRO A 607 1.30 -17.03 -34.47
CA PRO A 607 2.08 -17.94 -33.67
C PRO A 607 1.09 -18.93 -33.09
N LYS A 608 1.11 -20.17 -33.58
CA LYS A 608 0.43 -21.26 -32.91
C LYS A 608 1.19 -21.46 -31.61
N VAL A 609 0.73 -20.81 -30.54
CA VAL A 609 1.25 -21.03 -29.21
C VAL A 609 0.82 -22.44 -28.86
N GLU A 610 1.67 -23.40 -29.22
CA GLU A 610 1.59 -24.71 -28.62
C GLU A 610 1.62 -24.49 -27.11
N THR A 611 0.61 -25.00 -26.43
CA THR A 611 0.43 -24.81 -25.01
C THR A 611 1.20 -25.87 -24.25
N LYS A 612 1.71 -25.53 -23.07
CA LYS A 612 2.27 -26.50 -22.11
C LYS A 612 1.37 -27.73 -22.01
N LEU A 613 1.95 -28.93 -22.09
CA LEU A 613 1.22 -30.17 -21.89
C LEU A 613 1.45 -30.66 -20.46
N TYR A 614 0.43 -30.54 -19.61
CA TYR A 614 0.51 -31.02 -18.23
C TYR A 614 0.47 -32.54 -18.14
N LEU A 615 1.37 -33.08 -17.33
CA LEU A 615 1.63 -34.50 -17.14
C LEU A 615 1.21 -34.96 -15.73
N ALA A 616 0.58 -36.13 -15.68
CA ALA A 616 0.24 -36.86 -14.47
C ALA A 616 1.45 -37.65 -13.93
N VAL A 617 2.49 -36.93 -13.47
CA VAL A 617 3.72 -37.55 -12.92
C VAL A 617 3.59 -37.78 -11.40
N PRO A 618 3.54 -39.04 -10.94
CA PRO A 618 3.61 -39.35 -9.51
C PRO A 618 4.95 -38.93 -8.92
N TYR A 619 4.98 -38.71 -7.60
CA TYR A 619 6.18 -38.25 -6.91
C TYR A 619 7.39 -39.18 -7.11
N ALA A 620 7.19 -40.50 -7.09
CA ALA A 620 8.26 -41.48 -7.28
C ALA A 620 8.90 -41.43 -8.68
N GLU A 621 8.15 -40.99 -9.69
CA GLU A 621 8.59 -40.98 -11.09
C GLU A 621 9.14 -39.60 -11.53
N LYS A 622 9.15 -38.61 -10.62
CA LYS A 622 9.58 -37.23 -10.91
C LYS A 622 10.97 -37.13 -11.52
N THR A 623 11.92 -37.95 -11.06
CA THR A 623 13.30 -37.91 -11.55
C THR A 623 13.39 -38.43 -12.98
N GLN A 624 12.59 -39.44 -13.33
CA GLN A 624 12.52 -39.97 -14.69
C GLN A 624 11.85 -38.97 -15.65
N ALA A 625 10.73 -38.38 -15.23
CA ALA A 625 10.05 -37.37 -16.03
C ALA A 625 10.95 -36.15 -16.25
N LYS A 626 11.64 -35.68 -15.21
CA LYS A 626 12.62 -34.59 -15.29
C LYS A 626 13.78 -34.93 -16.21
N ALA A 627 14.32 -36.15 -16.14
CA ALA A 627 15.41 -36.60 -17.01
C ALA A 627 15.00 -36.63 -18.50
N LEU A 628 13.72 -36.86 -18.80
CA LEU A 628 13.19 -36.84 -20.16
C LEU A 628 12.83 -35.43 -20.65
N GLY A 629 12.88 -34.41 -19.77
CA GLY A 629 12.65 -33.00 -20.11
C GLY A 629 11.38 -32.37 -19.51
N ALA A 630 10.66 -33.06 -18.62
CA ALA A 630 9.52 -32.44 -17.92
C ALA A 630 9.97 -31.40 -16.89
N GLN A 631 9.17 -30.35 -16.72
CA GLN A 631 9.38 -29.25 -15.79
C GLN A 631 8.24 -29.16 -14.77
N TRP A 632 8.49 -28.52 -13.63
CA TRP A 632 7.51 -28.37 -12.55
C TRP A 632 6.88 -26.99 -12.59
N ASP A 633 5.56 -26.92 -12.71
CA ASP A 633 4.80 -25.68 -12.56
C ASP A 633 4.43 -25.48 -11.09
N LYS A 634 5.02 -24.46 -10.46
CA LYS A 634 4.84 -24.17 -9.03
C LYS A 634 3.43 -23.62 -8.73
N GLN A 635 2.84 -22.87 -9.66
CA GLN A 635 1.53 -22.25 -9.50
C GLN A 635 0.43 -23.30 -9.63
N GLN A 636 0.52 -24.14 -10.67
CA GLN A 636 -0.45 -25.21 -10.95
C GLN A 636 -0.16 -26.52 -10.19
N LYS A 637 0.99 -26.63 -9.55
CA LYS A 637 1.47 -27.84 -8.81
C LYS A 637 1.41 -29.09 -9.68
N SER A 638 1.82 -28.97 -10.93
CA SER A 638 1.77 -30.06 -11.92
C SER A 638 3.05 -30.09 -12.74
N TRP A 639 3.44 -31.30 -13.19
CA TRP A 639 4.52 -31.42 -14.16
C TRP A 639 4.00 -31.07 -15.55
N TYR A 640 4.85 -30.52 -16.40
CA TYR A 640 4.49 -30.21 -17.78
C TYR A 640 5.69 -30.39 -18.70
N ILE A 641 5.43 -30.50 -20.00
CA ILE A 641 6.44 -30.36 -21.04
C ILE A 641 6.15 -29.14 -21.88
N GLU A 642 7.21 -28.46 -22.29
CA GLU A 642 7.11 -27.35 -23.23
C GLU A 642 6.76 -27.86 -24.65
N PRO A 643 6.14 -27.01 -25.47
CA PRO A 643 5.96 -27.22 -26.90
C PRO A 643 7.19 -27.78 -27.62
N GLY A 644 6.97 -28.63 -28.62
CA GLY A 644 8.04 -29.24 -29.39
C GLY A 644 8.79 -30.40 -28.73
N ILE A 645 8.58 -30.68 -27.44
CA ILE A 645 9.07 -31.93 -26.83
C ILE A 645 8.20 -33.10 -27.31
N ASP A 646 8.82 -34.19 -27.78
CA ASP A 646 8.08 -35.35 -28.28
C ASP A 646 7.24 -35.99 -27.16
N LYS A 647 5.92 -35.74 -27.21
CA LYS A 647 4.95 -36.28 -26.26
C LYS A 647 4.98 -37.80 -26.15
N LYS A 648 5.46 -38.52 -27.18
CA LYS A 648 5.58 -39.99 -27.14
C LYS A 648 6.53 -40.45 -26.05
N LEU A 649 7.56 -39.67 -25.71
CA LEU A 649 8.47 -39.94 -24.60
C LEU A 649 7.76 -39.93 -23.23
N PHE A 650 6.63 -39.23 -23.15
CA PHE A 650 5.85 -39.03 -21.93
C PHE A 650 4.49 -39.74 -21.96
N ASN A 651 4.25 -40.63 -22.94
CA ASN A 651 2.95 -41.30 -23.11
C ASN A 651 2.41 -41.91 -21.81
N LYS A 652 3.31 -42.45 -20.94
CA LYS A 652 2.96 -43.04 -19.65
C LYS A 652 2.47 -42.06 -18.57
N TRP A 653 2.74 -40.77 -18.74
CA TRP A 653 2.30 -39.69 -17.83
C TRP A 653 1.27 -38.77 -18.47
N LEU A 654 0.78 -39.08 -19.67
CA LEU A 654 -0.37 -38.36 -20.21
C LEU A 654 -1.59 -38.68 -19.34
N PRO A 655 -2.36 -37.66 -18.91
CA PRO A 655 -3.52 -37.86 -18.03
C PRO A 655 -4.51 -38.91 -18.56
N GLU A 656 -4.72 -38.95 -19.87
CA GLU A 656 -5.57 -39.92 -20.57
C GLU A 656 -5.06 -41.37 -20.58
N ASN A 657 -3.76 -41.59 -20.35
CA ASN A 657 -3.11 -42.91 -20.41
C ASN A 657 -2.83 -43.52 -19.03
N ARG A 658 -3.27 -42.85 -17.95
CA ARG A 658 -3.14 -43.36 -16.58
C ARG A 658 -4.41 -44.14 -16.21
N PRO A 659 -4.35 -45.46 -16.00
CA PRO A 659 -5.47 -46.20 -15.43
C PRO A 659 -5.71 -45.75 -13.98
N ALA A 660 -6.98 -45.70 -13.56
CA ALA A 660 -7.36 -45.54 -12.17
C ALA A 660 -7.04 -46.84 -11.40
N GLU A 661 -5.76 -47.03 -11.04
CA GLU A 661 -5.34 -48.15 -10.21
C GLU A 661 -5.65 -47.85 -8.73
N GLN A 662 -6.68 -48.52 -8.21
CA GLN A 662 -6.82 -48.72 -6.77
C GLN A 662 -5.81 -49.79 -6.35
N ALA A 663 -4.85 -49.41 -5.50
CA ALA A 663 -3.97 -50.39 -4.88
C ALA A 663 -4.79 -51.35 -4.00
N PRO A 664 -4.43 -52.66 -3.92
CA PRO A 664 -5.12 -53.60 -3.04
C PRO A 664 -5.04 -53.10 -1.59
N ALA A 665 -6.11 -53.32 -0.83
CA ALA A 665 -6.19 -52.89 0.55
C ALA A 665 -5.05 -53.53 1.36
N ILE A 666 -4.08 -52.71 1.79
CA ILE A 666 -3.04 -53.13 2.71
C ILE A 666 -3.71 -53.34 4.08
N ASN A 667 -3.42 -54.47 4.75
CA ASN A 667 -3.92 -54.68 6.09
C ASN A 667 -3.35 -53.58 7.00
N PRO A 668 -4.18 -52.92 7.83
CA PRO A 668 -3.76 -51.88 8.75
C PRO A 668 -2.46 -52.13 9.52
N ARG A 669 -2.16 -53.39 9.91
CA ARG A 669 -0.90 -53.73 10.59
C ARG A 669 0.33 -53.49 9.71
N ASP A 670 0.26 -53.83 8.42
CA ASP A 670 1.36 -53.68 7.47
C ASP A 670 1.51 -52.21 7.04
N GLU A 671 0.39 -51.48 6.90
CA GLU A 671 0.38 -50.05 6.64
C GLU A 671 1.06 -49.28 7.79
N LEU A 672 0.78 -49.67 9.04
CA LEU A 672 1.47 -49.14 10.21
C LEU A 672 2.97 -49.48 10.23
N ALA A 673 3.34 -50.72 9.88
CA ALA A 673 4.74 -51.14 9.88
C ALA A 673 5.60 -50.32 8.91
N LEU A 674 5.05 -49.92 7.76
CA LEU A 674 5.73 -49.04 6.80
C LEU A 674 6.01 -47.66 7.39
N VAL A 675 5.00 -47.06 8.04
CA VAL A 675 5.13 -45.75 8.69
C VAL A 675 6.10 -45.79 9.87
N MET A 676 6.08 -46.87 10.66
CA MET A 676 7.03 -47.08 11.75
C MET A 676 8.48 -47.16 11.23
N LYS A 677 8.72 -47.91 10.15
CA LYS A 677 10.06 -47.98 9.53
C LYS A 677 10.52 -46.62 9.00
N GLU A 678 9.63 -45.83 8.40
CA GLU A 678 9.93 -44.47 7.92
C GLU A 678 10.36 -43.54 9.08
N MET A 679 9.72 -43.69 10.26
CA MET A 679 10.11 -43.00 11.49
C MET A 679 11.36 -43.57 12.18
N GLY A 680 12.02 -44.56 11.57
CA GLY A 680 13.28 -45.14 12.05
C GLY A 680 13.13 -46.24 13.11
N PHE A 681 11.93 -46.81 13.30
CA PHE A 681 11.72 -47.96 14.17
C PHE A 681 12.32 -49.23 13.56
N GLU A 682 13.06 -49.97 14.39
CA GLU A 682 13.62 -51.28 14.06
C GLU A 682 12.62 -52.34 14.55
N LEU A 683 11.75 -52.79 13.64
CA LEU A 683 10.68 -53.74 13.95
C LEU A 683 11.25 -55.17 14.00
N SER A 684 11.45 -55.69 15.21
CA SER A 684 11.81 -57.09 15.52
C SER A 684 10.75 -57.75 16.41
N GLY A 685 10.67 -59.08 16.42
CA GLY A 685 9.64 -59.82 17.17
C GLY A 685 8.22 -59.54 16.64
N ASP A 686 7.26 -59.39 17.55
CA ASP A 686 5.83 -59.25 17.22
C ASP A 686 5.39 -57.81 16.90
N HIS A 687 6.32 -56.85 16.78
CA HIS A 687 6.01 -55.47 16.43
C HIS A 687 5.62 -55.31 14.94
N PRO A 688 4.61 -54.49 14.57
CA PRO A 688 3.74 -53.70 15.46
C PRO A 688 2.68 -54.57 16.15
N ILE A 689 2.61 -54.48 17.47
CA ILE A 689 1.61 -55.13 18.31
C ILE A 689 0.35 -54.26 18.32
N MET A 690 -0.79 -54.82 17.90
CA MET A 690 -2.06 -54.11 17.64
C MET A 690 -3.08 -54.36 18.77
N ASP A 691 -2.71 -54.10 20.03
CA ASP A 691 -3.49 -54.54 21.22
C ASP A 691 -4.11 -53.40 22.04
N GLY A 692 -3.94 -52.14 21.63
CA GLY A 692 -4.46 -51.00 22.40
C GLY A 692 -3.48 -50.45 23.43
N GLU A 693 -2.38 -51.16 23.71
CA GLU A 693 -1.46 -50.80 24.78
C GLU A 693 -0.24 -50.02 24.26
N LYS A 694 0.44 -49.33 25.18
CA LYS A 694 1.68 -48.62 24.88
C LYS A 694 2.84 -49.59 24.82
N HIS A 695 3.50 -49.64 23.68
CA HIS A 695 4.68 -50.47 23.44
C HIS A 695 5.92 -49.61 23.25
N ARG A 696 7.05 -50.12 23.75
CA ARG A 696 8.38 -49.62 23.39
C ARG A 696 8.91 -50.46 22.25
N CYS A 697 9.67 -49.84 21.36
CA CYS A 697 10.31 -50.51 20.24
C CYS A 697 11.64 -49.81 19.98
N ARG A 698 12.64 -50.59 19.55
CA ARG A 698 13.96 -50.08 19.27
C ARG A 698 13.93 -49.15 18.05
N LEU A 699 14.77 -48.13 18.08
CA LEU A 699 15.06 -47.33 16.90
C LEU A 699 16.41 -47.74 16.33
N THR A 700 16.58 -47.59 15.02
CA THR A 700 17.86 -47.82 14.33
C THR A 700 19.03 -47.01 14.92
N THR A 701 18.75 -45.89 15.57
CA THR A 701 19.73 -45.02 16.24
C THR A 701 20.06 -45.44 17.68
N ASP A 702 19.44 -46.49 18.22
CA ASP A 702 19.69 -46.96 19.59
C ASP A 702 20.96 -47.83 19.69
N LYS A 703 21.76 -47.59 20.75
CA LYS A 703 22.96 -48.39 21.06
C LYS A 703 22.61 -49.88 21.21
N GLY A 704 23.51 -50.76 20.78
CA GLY A 704 23.28 -52.22 20.70
C GLY A 704 22.94 -52.96 22.00
N SER A 705 23.10 -52.30 23.16
CA SER A 705 22.73 -52.86 24.47
C SER A 705 21.26 -52.61 24.86
N ILE A 706 20.49 -51.85 24.07
CA ILE A 706 19.08 -51.52 24.37
C ILE A 706 18.17 -52.56 23.71
N SER A 707 17.30 -53.19 24.51
CA SER A 707 16.35 -54.20 24.04
C SER A 707 15.10 -53.59 23.43
N ASP A 708 14.36 -54.37 22.64
CA ASP A 708 13.14 -53.90 21.95
C ASP A 708 12.06 -53.41 22.92
N LYS A 709 11.99 -54.01 24.12
CA LYS A 709 11.05 -53.62 25.19
C LYS A 709 11.46 -52.36 25.96
N SER A 710 12.67 -51.85 25.74
CA SER A 710 13.20 -50.62 26.36
C SER A 710 13.72 -49.61 25.34
N GLY A 711 13.46 -49.86 24.06
CA GLY A 711 13.87 -49.03 22.93
C GLY A 711 13.36 -47.59 23.03
N SER A 712 14.03 -46.67 22.35
CA SER A 712 13.70 -45.24 22.40
C SER A 712 12.48 -44.87 21.54
N GLY A 713 11.95 -45.79 20.75
CA GLY A 713 10.69 -45.66 20.05
C GLY A 713 9.53 -46.05 20.96
N MET A 714 8.43 -45.31 20.88
CA MET A 714 7.18 -45.65 21.55
C MET A 714 6.05 -45.59 20.55
N TYR A 715 5.14 -46.55 20.64
CA TYR A 715 3.92 -46.49 19.88
C TYR A 715 2.73 -47.08 20.65
N VAL A 716 1.53 -46.65 20.30
CA VAL A 716 0.28 -47.25 20.76
C VAL A 716 -0.66 -47.35 19.58
N THR A 717 -1.30 -48.50 19.42
CA THR A 717 -2.24 -48.78 18.34
C THR A 717 -3.66 -48.73 18.88
N PHE A 718 -4.61 -48.30 18.08
CA PHE A 718 -6.03 -48.28 18.43
C PHE A 718 -6.77 -49.09 17.38
N THR A 719 -7.36 -50.22 17.77
CA THR A 719 -8.10 -51.11 16.86
C THR A 719 -9.61 -50.85 16.84
N ASP A 720 -10.12 -50.02 17.75
CA ASP A 720 -11.54 -49.69 17.84
C ASP A 720 -11.94 -48.71 16.72
N GLY A 721 -12.62 -49.24 15.70
CA GLY A 721 -13.07 -48.46 14.53
C GLY A 721 -12.11 -48.57 13.34
N ILE A 722 -11.63 -47.42 12.82
CA ILE A 722 -10.60 -47.43 11.77
C ILE A 722 -9.24 -47.55 12.46
N PRO A 723 -8.46 -48.62 12.21
CA PRO A 723 -7.24 -48.84 12.97
C PRO A 723 -6.29 -47.64 12.86
N ALA A 724 -5.74 -47.22 13.99
CA ALA A 724 -4.88 -46.06 14.09
C ALA A 724 -3.69 -46.35 15.00
N ALA A 725 -2.70 -45.49 14.99
CA ALA A 725 -1.57 -45.57 15.90
C ALA A 725 -0.99 -44.18 16.16
N TYR A 726 -0.47 -44.01 17.37
CA TYR A 726 0.42 -42.93 17.71
C TYR A 726 1.85 -43.49 17.75
N LEU A 727 2.77 -42.85 17.04
CA LEU A 727 4.19 -43.19 16.97
C LEU A 727 5.02 -42.04 17.54
N SER A 728 6.08 -42.36 18.26
CA SER A 728 6.98 -41.39 18.89
C SER A 728 8.41 -41.90 18.83
N ASN A 729 9.27 -41.17 18.13
CA ASN A 729 10.71 -41.37 18.14
C ASN A 729 11.31 -40.47 19.23
N ASN A 730 11.62 -41.02 20.41
CA ASN A 730 12.09 -40.20 21.53
C ASN A 730 13.57 -39.79 21.41
N ARG A 731 14.25 -40.12 20.32
CA ARG A 731 15.61 -39.61 20.02
C ARG A 731 15.54 -38.30 19.26
N THR A 732 14.70 -38.23 18.24
CA THR A 732 14.53 -37.04 17.39
C THR A 732 13.44 -36.10 17.92
N GLY A 733 12.56 -36.59 18.80
CA GLY A 733 11.37 -35.87 19.26
C GLY A 733 10.23 -35.89 18.24
N GLU A 734 10.38 -36.62 17.14
CA GLU A 734 9.39 -36.72 16.08
C GLU A 734 8.22 -37.61 16.49
N THR A 735 7.00 -37.14 16.25
CA THR A 735 5.77 -37.86 16.57
C THR A 735 4.84 -37.87 15.38
N GLN A 736 4.11 -38.98 15.19
CA GLN A 736 3.20 -39.14 14.06
C GLN A 736 1.92 -39.86 14.50
N ASN A 737 0.78 -39.28 14.14
CA ASN A 737 -0.51 -39.97 14.20
C ASN A 737 -0.76 -40.64 12.85
N TRP A 738 -0.97 -41.95 12.86
CA TRP A 738 -1.33 -42.75 11.71
C TRP A 738 -2.75 -43.29 11.87
N SER A 739 -3.51 -43.37 10.79
CA SER A 739 -4.82 -44.02 10.73
C SER A 739 -4.96 -44.72 9.38
N SER A 740 -5.41 -45.96 9.39
CA SER A 740 -5.58 -46.75 8.18
C SER A 740 -6.59 -46.09 7.25
N LYS A 741 -6.21 -45.84 6.01
CA LYS A 741 -7.06 -45.09 5.08
C LYS A 741 -8.05 -45.99 4.33
N GLY A 742 -7.93 -47.30 4.44
CA GLY A 742 -8.80 -48.29 3.77
C GLY A 742 -8.65 -48.34 2.24
N TYR A 743 -8.15 -47.26 1.64
CA TYR A 743 -7.65 -47.18 0.28
C TYR A 743 -6.59 -46.07 0.24
N VAL A 744 -5.62 -46.21 -0.64
CA VAL A 744 -4.62 -45.17 -0.90
C VAL A 744 -4.94 -44.61 -2.28
N ILE A 745 -5.40 -43.35 -2.37
CA ILE A 745 -5.39 -42.62 -3.66
C ILE A 745 -3.92 -42.63 -4.08
N SER A 746 -3.65 -43.40 -5.12
CA SER A 746 -2.29 -43.61 -5.59
C SER A 746 -1.69 -42.26 -5.95
N ASP A 747 -0.38 -42.13 -5.81
CA ASP A 747 0.30 -40.89 -6.23
C ASP A 747 0.09 -40.60 -7.72
N ALA A 748 -0.24 -41.62 -8.50
CA ALA A 748 -0.67 -41.54 -9.89
C ALA A 748 -2.00 -40.81 -10.06
N GLU A 749 -3.01 -41.16 -9.28
CA GLU A 749 -4.34 -40.54 -9.36
C GLU A 749 -4.32 -39.08 -8.88
N LYS A 750 -3.56 -38.79 -7.81
CA LYS A 750 -3.33 -37.39 -7.37
C LYS A 750 -2.63 -36.56 -8.44
N ALA A 751 -1.67 -37.14 -9.15
CA ALA A 751 -0.96 -36.45 -10.22
C ALA A 751 -1.89 -36.18 -11.42
N ALA A 752 -2.78 -37.12 -11.76
CA ALA A 752 -3.76 -36.95 -12.84
C ALA A 752 -4.75 -35.81 -12.58
N LEU A 753 -5.31 -35.73 -11.36
CA LEU A 753 -6.25 -34.67 -10.99
C LEU A 753 -5.61 -33.27 -11.05
N ARG A 754 -4.34 -33.14 -10.63
CA ARG A 754 -3.60 -31.88 -10.71
C ARG A 754 -3.34 -31.46 -12.16
N ALA A 755 -2.97 -32.41 -13.01
CA ALA A 755 -2.76 -32.15 -14.43
C ALA A 755 -4.05 -31.70 -15.14
N ASP A 756 -5.21 -32.29 -14.81
CA ASP A 756 -6.51 -31.88 -15.38
C ASP A 756 -6.95 -30.47 -14.94
N SER A 757 -6.79 -30.16 -13.64
CA SER A 757 -7.06 -28.82 -13.11
C SER A 757 -6.19 -27.76 -13.80
N ALA A 758 -4.89 -28.04 -13.97
CA ALA A 758 -3.95 -27.15 -14.64
C ALA A 758 -4.34 -26.90 -16.11
N ARG A 759 -4.74 -27.96 -16.82
CA ARG A 759 -5.26 -27.86 -18.20
C ARG A 759 -6.49 -26.97 -18.32
N LYS A 760 -7.45 -27.10 -17.39
CA LYS A 760 -8.69 -26.29 -17.40
C LYS A 760 -8.41 -24.80 -17.14
N VAL A 761 -7.48 -24.49 -16.24
CA VAL A 761 -7.07 -23.10 -15.98
C VAL A 761 -6.42 -22.50 -17.24
N GLN A 762 -5.46 -23.22 -17.84
CA GLN A 762 -4.80 -22.80 -19.07
C GLN A 762 -5.78 -22.57 -20.23
N ALA A 763 -6.76 -23.47 -20.40
CA ALA A 763 -7.78 -23.33 -21.45
C ALA A 763 -8.66 -22.07 -21.27
N ARG A 764 -9.01 -21.71 -20.02
CA ARG A 764 -9.76 -20.48 -19.73
C ARG A 764 -8.94 -19.23 -20.00
N GLU A 765 -7.68 -19.22 -19.58
CA GLU A 765 -6.76 -18.10 -19.82
C GLU A 765 -6.51 -17.89 -21.31
N GLN A 766 -6.36 -18.98 -22.07
CA GLN A 766 -6.23 -18.93 -23.53
C GLN A 766 -7.50 -18.38 -24.19
N ALA A 767 -8.69 -18.88 -23.84
CA ALA A 767 -9.94 -18.36 -24.38
C ALA A 767 -10.14 -16.87 -24.07
N GLN A 768 -9.75 -16.41 -22.88
CA GLN A 768 -9.77 -14.98 -22.56
C GLN A 768 -8.75 -14.18 -23.36
N ALA A 769 -7.56 -14.72 -23.62
CA ALA A 769 -6.55 -14.07 -24.45
C ALA A 769 -7.00 -13.95 -25.91
N GLU A 770 -7.58 -15.01 -26.48
CA GLU A 770 -8.15 -15.03 -27.83
C GLU A 770 -9.29 -14.00 -27.96
N GLU A 771 -10.19 -13.93 -26.97
CA GLU A 771 -11.26 -12.93 -26.95
C GLU A 771 -10.70 -11.49 -26.87
N ARG A 772 -9.71 -11.24 -26.01
CA ARG A 772 -9.03 -9.93 -25.93
C ARG A 772 -8.37 -9.53 -27.24
N GLN A 773 -7.73 -10.48 -27.93
CA GLN A 773 -7.10 -10.25 -29.22
C GLN A 773 -8.14 -9.96 -30.32
N SER A 774 -9.25 -10.70 -30.33
CA SER A 774 -10.38 -10.45 -31.23
C SER A 774 -10.95 -9.04 -31.02
N VAL A 775 -11.17 -8.65 -29.77
CA VAL A 775 -11.63 -7.30 -29.39
C VAL A 775 -10.65 -6.22 -29.84
N ALA A 776 -9.36 -6.38 -29.57
CA ALA A 776 -8.32 -5.44 -29.99
C ALA A 776 -8.27 -5.27 -31.52
N THR A 777 -8.41 -6.37 -32.26
CA THR A 777 -8.46 -6.35 -33.73
C THR A 777 -9.68 -5.59 -34.24
N GLY A 778 -10.87 -5.84 -33.67
CA GLY A 778 -12.08 -5.11 -34.03
C GLY A 778 -11.96 -3.60 -33.74
N ILE A 779 -11.33 -3.23 -32.62
CA ILE A 779 -11.06 -1.81 -32.31
C ILE A 779 -10.08 -1.23 -33.33
N GLN A 780 -9.02 -1.96 -33.71
CA GLN A 780 -8.08 -1.49 -34.74
C GLN A 780 -8.81 -1.16 -36.05
N ASN A 781 -9.70 -2.06 -36.52
CA ASN A 781 -10.51 -1.84 -37.72
C ASN A 781 -11.41 -0.60 -37.58
N LEU A 782 -12.00 -0.39 -36.39
CA LEU A 782 -12.79 0.81 -36.09
C LEU A 782 -11.97 2.10 -36.20
N LEU A 783 -10.74 2.10 -35.69
CA LEU A 783 -9.87 3.28 -35.74
C LEU A 783 -9.52 3.70 -37.17
N GLU A 784 -9.41 2.76 -38.10
CA GLU A 784 -9.09 3.03 -39.52
C GLU A 784 -10.18 3.82 -40.26
N VAL A 785 -11.44 3.69 -39.80
CA VAL A 785 -12.60 4.35 -40.42
C VAL A 785 -13.15 5.52 -39.61
N CYS A 786 -12.56 5.78 -38.44
CA CYS A 786 -12.93 6.90 -37.59
C CYS A 786 -12.60 8.25 -38.25
N SER A 787 -13.42 9.25 -37.94
CA SER A 787 -13.16 10.64 -38.34
C SER A 787 -12.66 11.46 -37.16
N ILE A 788 -12.07 12.62 -37.43
CA ILE A 788 -11.61 13.55 -36.39
C ILE A 788 -12.80 14.43 -35.95
N PRO A 789 -13.01 14.66 -34.63
CA PRO A 789 -14.02 15.59 -34.14
C PRO A 789 -13.86 17.02 -34.69
N LEU A 790 -14.96 17.74 -34.90
CA LEU A 790 -14.96 19.11 -35.40
C LEU A 790 -14.59 20.15 -34.32
N GLY A 791 -14.57 19.76 -33.05
CA GLY A 791 -14.29 20.60 -31.89
C GLY A 791 -15.51 21.28 -31.28
N ASN A 792 -16.67 21.21 -31.96
CA ASN A 792 -17.95 21.73 -31.46
C ASN A 792 -18.80 20.65 -30.76
N GLU A 793 -18.25 19.44 -30.59
CA GLU A 793 -18.90 18.39 -29.82
C GLU A 793 -19.12 18.85 -28.38
N LYS A 794 -20.29 18.50 -27.84
CA LYS A 794 -20.75 18.99 -26.53
C LYS A 794 -19.73 18.73 -25.41
N TYR A 795 -19.07 17.57 -25.41
CA TYR A 795 -18.05 17.24 -24.42
C TYR A 795 -16.83 18.18 -24.51
N LEU A 796 -16.29 18.37 -25.72
CA LEU A 796 -15.11 19.23 -25.94
C LEU A 796 -15.40 20.68 -25.60
N THR A 797 -16.59 21.17 -26.00
CA THR A 797 -17.04 22.53 -25.65
C THR A 797 -17.18 22.70 -24.14
N ASN A 798 -17.83 21.75 -23.45
CA ASN A 798 -18.07 21.81 -22.02
C ASN A 798 -16.78 21.74 -21.20
N LYS A 799 -15.83 20.90 -21.61
CA LYS A 799 -14.55 20.72 -20.93
C LYS A 799 -13.46 21.68 -21.42
N GLN A 800 -13.73 22.48 -22.46
CA GLN A 800 -12.73 23.29 -23.17
C GLN A 800 -11.47 22.48 -23.52
N ALA A 801 -11.69 21.22 -23.88
CA ALA A 801 -10.64 20.27 -24.21
C ALA A 801 -10.26 20.40 -25.68
N GLN A 802 -8.98 20.19 -25.98
CA GLN A 802 -8.51 20.21 -27.37
C GLN A 802 -8.97 18.94 -28.10
N VAL A 803 -9.23 19.06 -29.41
CA VAL A 803 -9.54 17.91 -30.28
C VAL A 803 -8.38 16.91 -30.26
N GLY A 804 -7.14 17.41 -30.31
CA GLY A 804 -5.93 16.60 -30.20
C GLY A 804 -5.94 15.40 -31.16
N ASN A 805 -5.76 14.21 -30.59
CA ASN A 805 -5.78 12.90 -31.27
C ASN A 805 -7.05 12.09 -30.92
N LEU A 806 -8.14 12.78 -30.58
CA LEU A 806 -9.47 12.17 -30.41
C LEU A 806 -10.09 11.79 -31.74
N LEU A 807 -11.01 10.83 -31.69
CA LEU A 807 -11.72 10.30 -32.85
C LEU A 807 -13.24 10.36 -32.62
N LEU A 808 -14.01 10.23 -33.70
CA LEU A 808 -15.46 10.04 -33.68
C LEU A 808 -15.82 8.65 -34.21
N VAL A 809 -16.72 7.97 -33.51
CA VAL A 809 -17.33 6.73 -33.99
C VAL A 809 -18.09 7.04 -35.30
N PRO A 810 -17.79 6.33 -36.41
CA PRO A 810 -18.38 6.63 -37.71
C PRO A 810 -19.86 6.17 -37.78
N PRO A 811 -20.58 6.49 -38.87
CA PRO A 811 -21.92 5.95 -39.12
C PRO A 811 -21.94 4.42 -39.27
N PRO A 812 -23.10 3.75 -39.06
CA PRO A 812 -23.23 2.29 -39.13
C PRO A 812 -22.67 1.62 -40.38
N ASP A 813 -22.80 2.26 -41.54
CA ASP A 813 -22.37 1.69 -42.82
C ASP A 813 -20.84 1.59 -42.97
N ALA A 814 -20.06 2.23 -42.10
CA ALA A 814 -18.59 2.25 -42.20
C ALA A 814 -17.92 0.91 -41.84
N LEU A 815 -18.59 0.07 -41.03
CA LEU A 815 -18.11 -1.27 -40.63
C LEU A 815 -19.25 -2.29 -40.63
N LYS A 816 -19.95 -2.38 -41.75
CA LYS A 816 -21.12 -3.27 -41.85
C LYS A 816 -20.78 -4.77 -41.81
N ASP A 817 -19.59 -5.13 -42.27
CA ASP A 817 -19.14 -6.53 -42.41
C ASP A 817 -18.05 -6.91 -41.39
N ASP A 818 -17.81 -6.11 -40.34
CA ASP A 818 -16.79 -6.42 -39.33
C ASP A 818 -17.24 -7.61 -38.45
N PRO A 819 -16.38 -8.62 -38.24
CA PRO A 819 -16.75 -9.83 -37.50
C PRO A 819 -16.88 -9.62 -35.98
N LYS A 820 -16.49 -8.46 -35.44
CA LYS A 820 -16.46 -8.19 -34.00
C LYS A 820 -17.19 -6.91 -33.60
N VAL A 821 -17.19 -5.90 -34.45
CA VAL A 821 -17.71 -4.56 -34.16
C VAL A 821 -19.03 -4.30 -34.89
N LEU A 822 -20.00 -3.79 -34.15
CA LEU A 822 -21.24 -3.24 -34.68
C LEU A 822 -21.37 -1.79 -34.26
N ILE A 823 -22.04 -0.98 -35.07
CA ILE A 823 -22.26 0.43 -34.79
C ILE A 823 -23.75 0.73 -34.94
N GLY A 824 -24.40 1.21 -33.89
CA GLY A 824 -25.76 1.71 -33.97
C GLY A 824 -25.78 3.20 -34.32
N ALA A 825 -26.77 3.66 -35.08
CA ALA A 825 -26.91 5.08 -35.44
C ALA A 825 -27.22 5.96 -34.23
N ASN A 826 -27.75 5.38 -33.16
CA ASN A 826 -28.08 6.05 -31.91
C ASN A 826 -28.10 5.07 -30.73
N TRP A 827 -28.31 5.58 -29.52
CA TRP A 827 -28.25 4.79 -28.29
C TRP A 827 -29.30 3.67 -28.22
N LYS A 828 -30.50 3.87 -28.81
CA LYS A 828 -31.59 2.87 -28.79
C LYS A 828 -31.21 1.68 -29.67
N GLU A 829 -30.77 1.95 -30.88
CA GLU A 829 -30.31 0.92 -31.81
C GLU A 829 -29.08 0.20 -31.26
N SER A 830 -28.11 0.94 -30.71
CA SER A 830 -26.93 0.34 -30.08
C SER A 830 -27.31 -0.55 -28.89
N LYS A 831 -28.39 -0.24 -28.16
CA LYS A 831 -28.90 -1.11 -27.09
C LYS A 831 -29.46 -2.42 -27.67
N THR A 832 -30.32 -2.33 -28.68
CA THR A 832 -30.88 -3.50 -29.37
C THR A 832 -29.78 -4.39 -29.96
N LEU A 833 -28.79 -3.82 -30.65
CA LEU A 833 -27.66 -4.56 -31.20
C LEU A 833 -26.87 -5.33 -30.13
N ARG A 834 -26.69 -4.77 -28.92
CA ARG A 834 -26.01 -5.48 -27.81
C ARG A 834 -26.82 -6.66 -27.28
N GLU A 835 -28.14 -6.53 -27.26
CA GLU A 835 -29.05 -7.59 -26.80
C GLU A 835 -29.12 -8.75 -27.81
N GLU A 836 -29.16 -8.43 -29.10
CA GLU A 836 -29.23 -9.42 -30.19
C GLU A 836 -27.87 -10.08 -30.48
N ASN A 837 -26.76 -9.38 -30.22
CA ASN A 837 -25.41 -9.82 -30.59
C ASN A 837 -24.47 -9.85 -29.35
N PRO A 838 -24.68 -10.77 -28.39
CA PRO A 838 -24.00 -10.74 -27.08
C PRO A 838 -22.48 -10.97 -27.12
N TYR A 839 -21.95 -11.43 -28.26
CA TYR A 839 -20.52 -11.68 -28.51
C TYR A 839 -19.83 -10.56 -29.30
N HIS A 840 -20.58 -9.55 -29.76
CA HIS A 840 -20.06 -8.39 -30.49
C HIS A 840 -19.83 -7.20 -29.56
N ILE A 841 -18.94 -6.30 -29.97
CA ILE A 841 -18.78 -4.99 -29.36
C ILE A 841 -19.65 -4.01 -30.13
N VAL A 842 -20.43 -3.20 -29.41
CA VAL A 842 -21.32 -2.22 -30.04
C VAL A 842 -20.97 -0.81 -29.63
N PHE A 843 -20.69 0.04 -30.62
CA PHE A 843 -20.46 1.48 -30.47
C PHE A 843 -21.67 2.28 -30.96
N THR A 844 -21.78 3.54 -30.54
CA THR A 844 -22.81 4.46 -31.03
C THR A 844 -22.17 5.51 -31.93
N ALA A 845 -22.70 5.70 -33.13
CA ALA A 845 -22.21 6.71 -34.06
C ALA A 845 -22.21 8.12 -33.44
N GLY A 846 -21.16 8.90 -33.72
CA GLY A 846 -20.99 10.28 -33.24
C GLY A 846 -20.53 10.42 -31.78
N GLU A 847 -20.30 9.33 -31.04
CA GLU A 847 -19.60 9.40 -29.76
C GLU A 847 -18.10 9.68 -29.98
N ILE A 848 -17.48 10.40 -29.05
CA ILE A 848 -16.02 10.59 -29.05
C ILE A 848 -15.38 9.25 -28.67
N LEU A 849 -14.31 8.86 -29.36
CA LEU A 849 -13.56 7.64 -29.16
C LEU A 849 -12.10 7.99 -28.81
N ILE A 850 -11.60 7.38 -27.73
CA ILE A 850 -10.23 7.53 -27.24
C ILE A 850 -9.55 6.15 -27.29
N PRO A 851 -8.62 5.90 -28.22
CA PRO A 851 -7.92 4.63 -28.29
C PRO A 851 -6.96 4.46 -27.10
N ALA A 852 -6.85 3.24 -26.57
CA ALA A 852 -6.02 2.94 -25.42
C ALA A 852 -4.99 1.85 -25.75
N TYR A 853 -3.72 2.16 -25.52
CA TYR A 853 -2.58 1.34 -25.91
C TYR A 853 -1.82 0.82 -24.69
N ASP A 854 -1.05 -0.25 -24.89
CA ASP A 854 0.00 -0.63 -23.96
C ASP A 854 1.26 0.23 -24.15
N ALA A 855 2.28 0.00 -23.32
CA ALA A 855 3.55 0.70 -23.43
C ALA A 855 4.28 0.39 -24.74
N GLN A 856 3.98 -0.71 -25.43
CA GLN A 856 4.57 -1.11 -26.70
C GLN A 856 3.87 -0.46 -27.91
N GLY A 857 2.69 0.12 -27.72
CA GLY A 857 1.89 0.74 -28.78
C GLY A 857 0.84 -0.19 -29.40
N ASN A 858 0.59 -1.35 -28.80
CA ASN A 858 -0.50 -2.22 -29.25
C ASN A 858 -1.82 -1.71 -28.69
N ILE A 859 -2.87 -1.70 -29.51
CA ILE A 859 -4.21 -1.36 -29.06
C ILE A 859 -4.73 -2.44 -28.10
N LEU A 860 -5.21 -2.03 -26.92
CA LEU A 860 -5.78 -2.95 -25.92
C LEU A 860 -7.30 -2.73 -25.75
N THR A 861 -7.72 -1.47 -25.84
CA THR A 861 -9.12 -1.08 -25.70
C THR A 861 -9.35 0.31 -26.29
N ALA A 862 -10.56 0.85 -26.15
CA ALA A 862 -10.89 2.24 -26.41
C ALA A 862 -11.94 2.70 -25.40
N GLN A 863 -11.96 3.99 -25.08
CA GLN A 863 -13.01 4.61 -24.27
C GLN A 863 -13.93 5.41 -25.18
N THR A 864 -15.25 5.24 -25.08
CA THR A 864 -16.19 6.21 -25.69
C THR A 864 -16.63 7.25 -24.68
N ILE A 865 -16.88 8.46 -25.16
CA ILE A 865 -17.48 9.55 -24.39
C ILE A 865 -18.77 10.00 -25.09
N GLN A 866 -19.86 9.86 -24.36
CA GLN A 866 -21.19 10.28 -24.79
C GLN A 866 -21.38 11.79 -24.68
N SER A 867 -22.38 12.33 -25.36
CA SER A 867 -22.69 13.78 -25.34
C SER A 867 -23.09 14.31 -23.95
N ASN A 868 -23.52 13.43 -23.03
CA ASN A 868 -23.78 13.74 -21.63
C ASN A 868 -22.53 13.62 -20.73
N GLY A 869 -21.38 13.21 -21.28
CA GLY A 869 -20.13 13.00 -20.54
C GLY A 869 -19.93 11.59 -19.99
N THR A 870 -20.89 10.66 -20.16
CA THR A 870 -20.73 9.26 -19.74
C THR A 870 -19.62 8.59 -20.52
N LYS A 871 -18.70 7.92 -19.81
CA LYS A 871 -17.54 7.24 -20.38
C LYS A 871 -17.73 5.72 -20.31
N MET A 872 -17.44 5.00 -21.39
CA MET A 872 -17.65 3.55 -21.47
C MET A 872 -16.45 2.84 -22.09
N PHE A 873 -16.23 1.57 -21.71
CA PHE A 873 -15.24 0.69 -22.34
C PHE A 873 -15.92 -0.54 -22.97
N PRO A 874 -15.43 -1.06 -24.11
CA PRO A 874 -15.85 -2.32 -24.70
C PRO A 874 -15.74 -3.51 -23.72
N LYS A 875 -16.80 -4.31 -23.65
CA LYS A 875 -16.79 -5.59 -22.92
C LYS A 875 -15.78 -6.55 -23.57
N GLY A 876 -15.06 -7.32 -22.75
CA GLY A 876 -14.04 -8.27 -23.22
C GLY A 876 -12.68 -7.64 -23.56
N SER A 877 -12.55 -6.31 -23.50
CA SER A 877 -11.27 -5.60 -23.66
C SER A 877 -10.43 -5.59 -22.37
N SER A 878 -9.16 -5.18 -22.49
CA SER A 878 -8.22 -5.07 -21.37
C SER A 878 -7.92 -3.62 -21.03
N LYS A 879 -8.57 -3.06 -19.98
CA LYS A 879 -8.29 -1.69 -19.52
C LYS A 879 -7.00 -1.59 -18.69
N THR A 880 -6.72 -2.62 -17.90
CA THR A 880 -5.59 -2.61 -16.95
C THR A 880 -4.27 -2.39 -17.68
N GLY A 881 -3.57 -1.31 -17.32
CA GLY A 881 -2.30 -0.90 -17.94
C GLY A 881 -2.45 -0.24 -19.31
N ALA A 882 -3.65 -0.16 -19.87
CA ALA A 882 -3.92 0.58 -21.09
C ALA A 882 -4.04 2.08 -20.82
N PHE A 883 -3.49 2.90 -21.70
CA PHE A 883 -3.48 4.35 -21.55
C PHE A 883 -3.58 5.08 -22.90
N HIS A 884 -3.84 6.38 -22.85
CA HIS A 884 -3.82 7.25 -24.04
C HIS A 884 -2.81 8.38 -23.86
N VAL A 885 -2.04 8.70 -24.90
CA VAL A 885 -1.10 9.83 -24.88
C VAL A 885 -1.82 11.06 -25.42
N VAL A 886 -1.99 12.07 -24.58
CA VAL A 886 -2.56 13.37 -24.93
C VAL A 886 -1.44 14.32 -25.32
N GLY A 887 -1.68 15.17 -26.34
CA GLY A 887 -0.69 16.12 -26.82
C GLY A 887 0.47 15.50 -27.63
N GLY A 888 0.31 14.27 -28.11
CA GLY A 888 1.32 13.58 -28.93
C GLY A 888 1.04 12.08 -29.10
N ASP A 889 2.10 11.33 -29.32
CA ASP A 889 2.09 9.87 -29.43
C ASP A 889 3.19 9.26 -28.53
N LEU A 890 3.37 7.93 -28.60
CA LEU A 890 4.44 7.25 -27.85
C LEU A 890 5.85 7.76 -28.21
N SER A 891 6.07 8.24 -29.43
CA SER A 891 7.35 8.81 -29.87
C SER A 891 7.61 10.17 -29.20
N ALA A 892 6.59 11.02 -29.13
CA ALA A 892 6.64 12.29 -28.41
C ALA A 892 6.86 12.05 -26.91
N LEU A 893 6.16 11.09 -26.32
CA LEU A 893 6.33 10.69 -24.91
C LEU A 893 7.77 10.18 -24.64
N ALA A 894 8.34 9.41 -25.57
CA ALA A 894 9.72 8.94 -25.50
C ALA A 894 10.76 10.08 -25.57
N LYS A 895 10.42 11.23 -26.15
CA LYS A 895 11.30 12.41 -26.22
C LYS A 895 11.11 13.38 -25.03
N ALA A 896 9.98 13.33 -24.35
CA ALA A 896 9.66 14.22 -23.24
C ALA A 896 10.68 14.08 -22.07
N PRO A 897 11.15 15.17 -21.45
CA PRO A 897 12.10 15.11 -20.33
C PRO A 897 11.53 14.43 -19.08
N THR A 898 10.21 14.46 -18.91
CA THR A 898 9.49 13.88 -17.78
C THR A 898 8.28 13.13 -18.30
N LEU A 899 7.97 11.98 -17.69
CA LEU A 899 6.71 11.28 -17.93
C LEU A 899 5.66 11.82 -16.99
N ILE A 900 4.55 12.31 -17.53
CA ILE A 900 3.42 12.78 -16.74
C ILE A 900 2.24 11.85 -16.97
N ILE A 901 1.61 11.40 -15.89
CA ILE A 901 0.43 10.53 -15.92
C ILE A 901 -0.69 11.26 -15.16
N ALA A 902 -1.81 11.48 -15.82
CA ALA A 902 -3.00 12.08 -15.23
C ALA A 902 -4.14 11.04 -15.17
N GLU A 903 -5.07 11.25 -14.23
CA GLU A 903 -6.17 10.32 -13.99
C GLU A 903 -7.07 10.15 -15.23
N GLY A 904 -7.61 11.25 -15.78
CA GLY A 904 -8.51 11.23 -16.93
C GLY A 904 -8.05 12.10 -18.10
N TYR A 905 -8.75 11.98 -19.25
CA TYR A 905 -8.38 12.70 -20.48
C TYR A 905 -8.38 14.23 -20.32
N ALA A 906 -9.41 14.82 -19.72
CA ALA A 906 -9.50 16.29 -19.57
C ALA A 906 -8.37 16.85 -18.68
N THR A 907 -8.05 16.16 -17.60
CA THR A 907 -6.90 16.47 -16.73
C THR A 907 -5.60 16.34 -17.52
N ALA A 908 -5.42 15.25 -18.28
CA ALA A 908 -4.25 15.05 -19.14
C ALA A 908 -4.09 16.14 -20.21
N ASP A 909 -5.18 16.56 -20.87
CA ASP A 909 -5.20 17.63 -21.86
C ASP A 909 -4.79 18.97 -21.25
N THR A 910 -5.38 19.33 -20.11
CA THR A 910 -5.05 20.57 -19.39
C THR A 910 -3.60 20.59 -18.91
N VAL A 911 -3.11 19.48 -18.34
CA VAL A 911 -1.73 19.37 -17.88
C VAL A 911 -0.75 19.34 -19.07
N SER A 912 -1.13 18.74 -20.20
CA SER A 912 -0.34 18.74 -21.44
C SER A 912 -0.17 20.15 -21.99
N GLU A 913 -1.26 20.93 -22.04
CA GLU A 913 -1.23 22.34 -22.43
C GLU A 913 -0.34 23.16 -21.49
N ALA A 914 -0.46 22.95 -20.18
CA ALA A 914 0.31 23.69 -19.17
C ALA A 914 1.81 23.34 -19.17
N ALA A 915 2.13 22.06 -19.33
CA ALA A 915 3.50 21.55 -19.37
C ALA A 915 4.18 21.73 -20.74
N ALA A 916 3.38 21.94 -21.80
CA ALA A 916 3.81 21.95 -23.20
C ALA A 916 4.57 20.66 -23.59
N GLN A 917 4.10 19.51 -23.11
CA GLN A 917 4.65 18.18 -23.43
C GLN A 917 3.56 17.10 -23.32
N PRO A 918 3.75 15.92 -23.94
CA PRO A 918 2.77 14.84 -23.89
C PRO A 918 2.49 14.35 -22.47
N VAL A 919 1.22 14.05 -22.19
CA VAL A 919 0.73 13.53 -20.90
C VAL A 919 -0.06 12.26 -21.13
N VAL A 920 0.08 11.29 -20.24
CA VAL A 920 -0.63 10.03 -20.31
C VAL A 920 -1.94 10.11 -19.52
N SER A 921 -3.08 9.84 -20.15
CA SER A 921 -4.35 9.60 -19.48
C SER A 921 -4.47 8.14 -19.06
N ALA A 922 -4.58 7.88 -17.77
CA ALA A 922 -4.82 6.55 -17.19
C ALA A 922 -6.30 6.13 -17.22
N PHE A 923 -7.19 7.02 -17.66
CA PHE A 923 -8.66 6.93 -17.71
C PHE A 923 -9.40 6.95 -16.37
N ASP A 924 -8.85 6.36 -15.32
CA ASP A 924 -9.39 6.40 -13.96
C ASP A 924 -8.33 6.09 -12.88
N ALA A 925 -8.62 6.48 -11.63
CA ALA A 925 -7.73 6.32 -10.49
C ALA A 925 -7.24 4.88 -10.27
N SER A 926 -8.09 3.87 -10.52
CA SER A 926 -7.74 2.47 -10.27
C SER A 926 -6.68 1.93 -11.22
N ASN A 927 -6.52 2.54 -12.39
CA ASN A 927 -5.61 2.11 -13.45
C ASN A 927 -4.23 2.78 -13.38
N MET A 928 -4.11 3.91 -12.66
CA MET A 928 -2.87 4.71 -12.59
C MET A 928 -1.63 3.89 -12.20
N ILE A 929 -1.74 3.00 -11.19
CA ILE A 929 -0.61 2.19 -10.72
C ILE A 929 -0.10 1.25 -11.82
N ALA A 930 -1.00 0.61 -12.56
CA ALA A 930 -0.63 -0.34 -13.63
C ALA A 930 0.07 0.39 -14.78
N VAL A 931 -0.48 1.54 -15.19
CA VAL A 931 0.09 2.41 -16.23
C VAL A 931 1.46 2.94 -15.81
N ALA A 932 1.58 3.45 -14.58
CA ALA A 932 2.83 3.98 -14.06
C ALA A 932 3.94 2.91 -14.05
N LYS A 933 3.64 1.70 -13.56
CA LYS A 933 4.60 0.59 -13.56
C LYS A 933 5.05 0.20 -14.96
N SER A 934 4.10 0.09 -15.90
CA SER A 934 4.41 -0.26 -17.29
C SER A 934 5.30 0.79 -17.96
N LEU A 935 5.04 2.08 -17.72
CA LEU A 935 5.87 3.16 -18.24
C LEU A 935 7.24 3.25 -17.56
N ARG A 936 7.33 3.01 -16.24
CA ARG A 936 8.61 2.91 -15.52
C ARG A 936 9.47 1.78 -16.07
N GLU A 937 8.87 0.63 -16.36
CA GLU A 937 9.58 -0.50 -16.96
C GLU A 937 10.13 -0.15 -18.36
N LYS A 938 9.34 0.53 -19.20
CA LYS A 938 9.78 0.95 -20.53
C LYS A 938 10.81 2.09 -20.50
N TYR A 939 10.68 3.01 -19.54
CA TYR A 939 11.51 4.21 -19.40
C TYR A 939 12.10 4.29 -17.98
N PRO A 940 13.03 3.39 -17.63
CA PRO A 940 13.56 3.28 -16.27
C PRO A 940 14.20 4.58 -15.78
N ASP A 941 14.79 5.31 -16.72
CA ASP A 941 15.63 6.48 -16.50
C ASP A 941 14.90 7.82 -16.47
N LYS A 942 13.57 7.85 -16.62
CA LYS A 942 12.80 9.09 -16.71
C LYS A 942 12.14 9.44 -15.38
N PRO A 943 12.17 10.71 -14.94
CA PRO A 943 11.33 11.13 -13.83
C PRO A 943 9.84 10.94 -14.16
N ILE A 944 9.04 10.51 -13.18
CA ILE A 944 7.59 10.29 -13.33
C ILE A 944 6.82 11.21 -12.38
N LEU A 945 5.89 11.97 -12.95
CA LEU A 945 4.96 12.86 -12.26
C LEU A 945 3.53 12.30 -12.40
N ILE A 946 2.82 12.13 -11.30
CA ILE A 946 1.41 11.73 -11.28
C ILE A 946 0.56 12.96 -10.97
N ALA A 947 -0.35 13.34 -11.86
CA ALA A 947 -1.33 14.40 -11.64
C ALA A 947 -2.69 13.77 -11.29
N GLY A 948 -3.00 13.74 -9.99
CA GLY A 948 -4.23 13.16 -9.49
C GLY A 948 -5.33 14.21 -9.31
N ASP A 949 -6.57 13.74 -9.28
CA ASP A 949 -7.71 14.56 -8.89
C ASP A 949 -7.77 14.68 -7.35
N ASP A 950 -8.22 15.82 -6.85
CA ASP A 950 -8.37 16.11 -5.41
C ASP A 950 -9.85 16.29 -5.08
N ASP A 951 -10.52 15.16 -4.89
CA ASP A 951 -11.94 15.11 -4.56
C ASP A 951 -12.20 15.42 -3.08
N ALA A 952 -11.82 16.62 -2.61
CA ALA A 952 -11.94 17.02 -1.21
C ALA A 952 -13.37 16.86 -0.66
N HIS A 953 -14.38 17.06 -1.51
CA HIS A 953 -15.78 16.84 -1.16
C HIS A 953 -16.07 15.37 -0.82
N LEU A 954 -15.39 14.39 -1.43
CA LEU A 954 -15.56 12.96 -1.13
C LEU A 954 -14.99 12.60 0.24
N VAL A 955 -14.06 13.38 0.80
CA VAL A 955 -13.69 13.21 2.22
C VAL A 955 -14.90 13.50 3.11
N MET A 956 -15.66 14.54 2.80
CA MET A 956 -16.86 14.93 3.54
C MET A 956 -18.08 14.04 3.25
N THR A 957 -18.21 13.51 2.03
CA THR A 957 -19.40 12.71 1.64
C THR A 957 -19.18 11.20 1.69
N GLU A 958 -17.94 10.73 1.53
CA GLU A 958 -17.56 9.31 1.46
C GLU A 958 -16.50 8.89 2.48
N GLY A 959 -15.80 9.84 3.13
CA GLY A 959 -14.78 9.59 4.15
C GLY A 959 -13.38 9.32 3.60
N LYS A 960 -13.18 9.44 2.28
CA LYS A 960 -11.91 9.17 1.60
C LYS A 960 -11.79 9.95 0.31
N ASN A 961 -10.56 10.18 -0.14
CA ASN A 961 -10.26 10.83 -1.42
C ASN A 961 -9.58 9.83 -2.35
N VAL A 962 -10.39 9.07 -3.09
CA VAL A 962 -9.88 7.93 -3.89
C VAL A 962 -8.92 8.39 -4.99
N GLY A 963 -9.21 9.52 -5.66
CA GLY A 963 -8.32 10.09 -6.68
C GLY A 963 -6.94 10.40 -6.10
N ARG A 964 -6.92 11.11 -4.95
CA ARG A 964 -5.68 11.46 -4.24
C ARG A 964 -4.91 10.23 -3.77
N ASP A 965 -5.57 9.30 -3.08
CA ASP A 965 -4.94 8.10 -2.51
C ASP A 965 -4.29 7.23 -3.60
N LYS A 966 -4.95 7.08 -4.75
CA LYS A 966 -4.43 6.27 -5.86
C LYS A 966 -3.29 6.96 -6.59
N ALA A 967 -3.32 8.28 -6.71
CA ALA A 967 -2.22 9.03 -7.31
C ALA A 967 -0.94 8.91 -6.47
N ILE A 968 -1.06 9.01 -5.13
CA ILE A 968 0.05 8.80 -4.19
C ILE A 968 0.60 7.39 -4.33
N ALA A 969 -0.26 6.36 -4.26
CA ALA A 969 0.16 4.97 -4.39
C ALA A 969 0.83 4.66 -5.74
N ALA A 970 0.38 5.32 -6.83
CA ALA A 970 1.01 5.19 -8.14
C ALA A 970 2.39 5.83 -8.19
N ALA A 971 2.57 7.01 -7.58
CA ALA A 971 3.86 7.68 -7.48
C ALA A 971 4.86 6.86 -6.66
N GLU A 972 4.47 6.39 -5.48
CA GLU A 972 5.29 5.53 -4.61
C GLU A 972 5.75 4.26 -5.33
N ALA A 973 4.84 3.61 -6.05
CA ALA A 973 5.12 2.36 -6.76
C ALA A 973 6.20 2.48 -7.85
N VAL A 974 6.54 3.70 -8.29
CA VAL A 974 7.51 3.96 -9.35
C VAL A 974 8.59 4.95 -8.96
N ASN A 975 8.73 5.29 -7.68
CA ASN A 975 9.63 6.35 -7.20
C ASN A 975 9.42 7.67 -7.99
N GLY A 976 8.16 8.05 -8.16
CA GLY A 976 7.72 9.31 -8.75
C GLY A 976 7.16 10.25 -7.69
N ILE A 977 6.58 11.38 -8.11
CA ILE A 977 5.86 12.31 -7.22
C ILE A 977 4.42 12.48 -7.67
N ALA A 978 3.51 12.70 -6.72
CA ALA A 978 2.13 13.05 -7.00
C ALA A 978 1.88 14.55 -6.78
N ILE A 979 1.07 15.17 -7.65
CA ILE A 979 0.59 16.55 -7.50
C ILE A 979 -0.93 16.61 -7.60
N PHE A 980 -1.49 17.61 -6.93
CA PHE A 980 -2.92 17.83 -6.80
C PHE A 980 -3.25 19.29 -7.13
N PRO A 981 -4.43 19.57 -7.71
CA PRO A 981 -4.83 20.93 -8.04
C PRO A 981 -4.98 21.80 -6.80
N ILE A 982 -4.31 22.95 -6.79
CA ILE A 982 -4.49 23.98 -5.76
C ILE A 982 -5.37 25.09 -6.35
N PHE A 983 -6.55 25.29 -5.77
CA PHE A 983 -7.51 26.30 -6.21
C PHE A 983 -7.31 27.65 -5.51
N ALA A 984 -7.95 28.72 -6.01
CA ALA A 984 -7.90 30.01 -5.35
C ALA A 984 -8.60 29.96 -3.98
N PRO A 985 -8.28 30.89 -3.06
CA PRO A 985 -8.95 30.95 -1.77
C PRO A 985 -10.48 30.94 -1.94
N LYS A 986 -11.15 30.10 -1.14
CA LYS A 986 -12.61 29.89 -1.10
C LYS A 986 -13.23 29.02 -2.20
N GLU A 987 -12.52 28.66 -3.26
CA GLU A 987 -13.11 27.88 -4.37
C GLU A 987 -13.35 26.40 -3.98
N GLN A 988 -12.37 25.76 -3.33
CA GLN A 988 -12.49 24.39 -2.84
C GLN A 988 -12.77 24.31 -1.33
N HIS A 989 -13.05 25.44 -0.69
CA HIS A 989 -13.15 25.54 0.76
C HIS A 989 -14.58 25.30 1.24
N TYR A 990 -14.72 24.48 2.29
CA TYR A 990 -15.97 24.39 3.02
C TYR A 990 -16.07 25.55 4.03
N PRO A 991 -17.18 26.31 4.07
CA PRO A 991 -17.29 27.47 4.96
C PRO A 991 -17.17 27.10 6.45
N PRO A 992 -16.27 27.72 7.22
CA PRO A 992 -16.01 27.34 8.61
C PRO A 992 -17.18 27.65 9.56
N GLU A 993 -18.05 28.58 9.19
CA GLU A 993 -19.27 28.93 9.93
C GLU A 993 -20.38 27.88 9.81
N LEU A 994 -20.30 26.98 8.82
CA LEU A 994 -21.25 25.89 8.67
C LEU A 994 -20.79 24.68 9.47
N PRO A 995 -21.70 23.96 10.14
CA PRO A 995 -21.37 22.67 10.75
C PRO A 995 -20.76 21.75 9.71
N ILE A 996 -19.71 21.01 10.07
CA ILE A 996 -19.02 20.07 9.16
C ILE A 996 -20.01 19.01 8.68
N VAL A 997 -20.03 18.77 7.36
CA VAL A 997 -20.77 17.65 6.77
C VAL A 997 -20.00 16.36 7.04
N THR A 998 -20.67 15.40 7.67
CA THR A 998 -20.14 14.04 7.79
C THR A 998 -20.63 13.16 6.62
N PRO A 999 -19.88 12.11 6.25
CA PRO A 999 -20.29 11.18 5.19
C PRO A 999 -21.67 10.56 5.46
N SER A 1000 -21.95 10.34 6.74
CA SER A 1000 -23.22 9.93 7.30
C SER A 1000 -24.36 10.91 6.99
N ALA A 1001 -24.22 12.17 7.39
CA ALA A 1001 -25.24 13.22 7.20
C ALA A 1001 -25.55 13.45 5.71
N TRP A 1002 -24.53 13.41 4.85
CA TRP A 1002 -24.69 13.56 3.41
C TRP A 1002 -25.51 12.44 2.77
N ARG A 1003 -25.22 11.16 3.11
CA ARG A 1003 -25.90 9.99 2.51
C ARG A 1003 -27.37 9.90 2.87
N GLU A 1004 -27.75 10.44 4.02
CA GLU A 1004 -29.14 10.44 4.50
C GLU A 1004 -29.92 11.67 4.10
N ASN A 1005 -29.28 12.58 3.36
CA ASN A 1005 -29.85 13.88 3.01
C ASN A 1005 -30.23 14.70 4.26
N ASN A 1006 -29.52 14.47 5.37
CA ASN A 1006 -29.67 15.16 6.66
C ASN A 1006 -28.63 16.28 6.78
N VAL A 1007 -28.59 17.13 5.76
CA VAL A 1007 -27.73 18.30 5.65
C VAL A 1007 -28.59 19.49 5.31
N SER A 1008 -28.23 20.66 5.84
CA SER A 1008 -28.94 21.90 5.51
C SER A 1008 -28.81 22.22 4.02
N ILE A 1009 -29.68 23.10 3.52
CA ILE A 1009 -29.61 23.57 2.14
C ILE A 1009 -28.26 24.28 1.90
N GLU A 1010 -27.78 25.04 2.87
CA GLU A 1010 -26.50 25.75 2.86
C GLU A 1010 -25.32 24.77 2.83
N GLN A 1011 -25.36 23.71 3.65
CA GLN A 1011 -24.35 22.64 3.61
C GLN A 1011 -24.34 21.90 2.26
N THR A 1012 -25.53 21.65 1.71
CA THR A 1012 -25.69 21.02 0.39
C THR A 1012 -25.12 21.88 -0.72
N GLN A 1013 -25.38 23.19 -0.67
CA GLN A 1013 -24.82 24.17 -1.60
C GLN A 1013 -23.31 24.27 -1.48
N ALA A 1014 -22.75 24.28 -0.26
CA ALA A 1014 -21.31 24.30 -0.03
C ALA A 1014 -20.60 23.06 -0.64
N ILE A 1015 -21.11 21.85 -0.37
CA ILE A 1015 -20.55 20.62 -0.97
C ILE A 1015 -20.71 20.61 -2.49
N ASN A 1016 -21.85 21.04 -3.02
CA ASN A 1016 -22.04 21.11 -4.47
C ASN A 1016 -21.14 22.15 -5.14
N SER A 1017 -20.77 23.21 -4.43
CA SER A 1017 -19.73 24.15 -4.87
C SER A 1017 -18.37 23.45 -4.95
N MET A 1018 -17.98 22.71 -3.91
CA MET A 1018 -16.71 21.96 -3.89
C MET A 1018 -16.61 20.88 -4.97
N LYS A 1019 -17.72 20.22 -5.35
CA LYS A 1019 -17.77 19.30 -6.50
C LYS A 1019 -17.38 19.96 -7.82
N GLY A 1020 -17.45 21.28 -7.88
CA GLY A 1020 -17.01 22.07 -9.01
C GLY A 1020 -15.49 22.20 -9.12
N PHE A 1021 -14.72 21.84 -8.09
CA PHE A 1021 -13.28 22.10 -8.01
C PHE A 1021 -12.54 20.83 -7.53
N THR A 1022 -12.34 19.88 -8.45
CA THR A 1022 -11.70 18.61 -8.10
C THR A 1022 -10.44 18.33 -8.90
N ASP A 1023 -10.35 18.77 -10.16
CA ASP A 1023 -9.27 18.42 -11.07
C ASP A 1023 -8.50 19.66 -11.62
N PHE A 1024 -7.36 19.44 -12.28
CA PHE A 1024 -6.62 20.54 -12.92
C PHE A 1024 -7.40 21.23 -14.04
N ASN A 1025 -8.33 20.52 -14.69
CA ASN A 1025 -9.18 21.09 -15.73
C ASN A 1025 -10.19 22.09 -15.12
N ASP A 1026 -10.63 21.88 -13.89
CA ASP A 1026 -11.48 22.81 -13.16
C ASP A 1026 -10.74 24.10 -12.80
N ILE A 1027 -9.42 24.04 -12.55
CA ILE A 1027 -8.61 25.28 -12.42
C ILE A 1027 -8.67 26.07 -13.74
N LYS A 1028 -8.49 25.40 -14.89
CA LYS A 1028 -8.54 26.05 -16.21
C LYS A 1028 -9.92 26.65 -16.51
N VAL A 1029 -11.00 25.91 -16.26
CA VAL A 1029 -12.34 26.24 -16.77
C VAL A 1029 -13.19 27.04 -15.78
N LYS A 1030 -12.97 26.87 -14.46
CA LYS A 1030 -13.84 27.41 -13.41
C LYS A 1030 -13.14 28.32 -12.41
N SER A 1031 -11.86 28.07 -12.09
CA SER A 1031 -11.11 28.89 -11.14
C SER A 1031 -10.73 30.25 -11.72
N VAL A 1032 -10.64 31.26 -10.86
CA VAL A 1032 -10.07 32.57 -11.23
C VAL A 1032 -8.59 32.51 -11.61
N LEU A 1033 -7.87 31.45 -11.21
CA LEU A 1033 -6.47 31.25 -11.57
C LEU A 1033 -6.27 30.87 -13.05
N GLY A 1034 -7.29 30.27 -13.66
CA GLY A 1034 -7.27 29.82 -15.05
C GLY A 1034 -6.07 28.93 -15.41
N ILE A 1035 -5.75 28.88 -16.70
CA ILE A 1035 -4.63 28.07 -17.21
C ILE A 1035 -3.27 28.48 -16.63
N ASP A 1036 -3.08 29.75 -16.25
CA ASP A 1036 -1.81 30.22 -15.71
C ASP A 1036 -1.54 29.68 -14.29
N GLY A 1037 -2.59 29.47 -13.49
CA GLY A 1037 -2.49 28.73 -12.22
C GLY A 1037 -2.00 27.29 -12.41
N VAL A 1038 -2.55 26.59 -13.42
CA VAL A 1038 -2.11 25.23 -13.77
C VAL A 1038 -0.63 25.24 -14.21
N LYS A 1039 -0.24 26.17 -15.10
CA LYS A 1039 1.15 26.30 -15.56
C LYS A 1039 2.12 26.50 -14.41
N LEU A 1040 1.78 27.34 -13.44
CA LEU A 1040 2.63 27.61 -12.28
C LEU A 1040 2.85 26.33 -11.46
N GLN A 1041 1.77 25.62 -11.12
CA GLN A 1041 1.83 24.40 -10.32
C GLN A 1041 2.60 23.28 -11.03
N VAL A 1042 2.22 22.98 -12.28
CA VAL A 1042 2.79 21.88 -13.06
C VAL A 1042 4.27 22.12 -13.39
N LYS A 1043 4.64 23.33 -13.84
CA LYS A 1043 6.04 23.63 -14.19
C LYS A 1043 6.95 23.62 -12.97
N THR A 1044 6.45 24.06 -11.81
CA THR A 1044 7.21 24.03 -10.56
C THR A 1044 7.50 22.59 -10.14
N ALA A 1045 6.47 21.74 -10.16
CA ALA A 1045 6.63 20.31 -9.86
C ALA A 1045 7.61 19.60 -10.81
N ILE A 1046 7.49 19.84 -12.13
CA ILE A 1046 8.41 19.27 -13.13
C ILE A 1046 9.86 19.68 -12.85
N LYS A 1047 10.10 20.98 -12.58
CA LYS A 1047 11.45 21.49 -12.28
C LYS A 1047 12.05 20.82 -11.05
N GLN A 1048 11.28 20.71 -9.96
CA GLN A 1048 11.72 20.06 -8.72
C GLN A 1048 11.99 18.57 -8.93
N LEU A 1049 11.10 17.88 -9.65
CA LEU A 1049 11.25 16.46 -9.97
C LEU A 1049 12.51 16.16 -10.78
N ILE A 1050 12.77 16.94 -11.85
CA ILE A 1050 13.98 16.76 -12.67
C ILE A 1050 15.23 17.00 -11.83
N LYS A 1051 15.21 18.02 -10.95
CA LYS A 1051 16.33 18.31 -10.06
C LYS A 1051 16.60 17.13 -9.11
N ASN A 1052 15.58 16.63 -8.43
CA ASN A 1052 15.70 15.50 -7.49
C ASN A 1052 16.18 14.23 -8.20
N HIS A 1053 15.66 13.96 -9.40
CA HIS A 1053 16.05 12.78 -10.17
C HIS A 1053 17.51 12.82 -10.64
N LYS A 1054 18.02 14.00 -11.03
CA LYS A 1054 19.45 14.17 -11.37
C LYS A 1054 20.34 13.90 -10.16
N LEU A 1055 20.00 14.48 -9.00
CA LEU A 1055 20.75 14.29 -7.76
C LEU A 1055 20.79 12.80 -7.36
N GLN A 1056 19.66 12.10 -7.46
CA GLN A 1056 19.60 10.67 -7.17
C GLN A 1056 20.53 9.85 -8.10
N LYS A 1057 20.54 10.14 -9.40
CA LYS A 1057 21.42 9.45 -10.36
C LYS A 1057 22.91 9.70 -10.11
N GLU A 1058 23.27 10.93 -9.75
CA GLU A 1058 24.65 11.28 -9.39
C GLU A 1058 25.11 10.50 -8.15
N LEU A 1059 24.22 10.36 -7.15
CA LEU A 1059 24.48 9.56 -5.94
C LEU A 1059 24.66 8.07 -6.27
N GLU A 1060 23.79 7.50 -7.10
CA GLU A 1060 23.88 6.10 -7.54
C GLU A 1060 25.18 5.83 -8.32
N GLN A 1061 25.57 6.73 -9.22
CA GLN A 1061 26.84 6.61 -9.96
C GLN A 1061 28.06 6.68 -9.03
N SER A 1062 28.03 7.58 -8.04
CA SER A 1062 29.11 7.68 -7.05
C SER A 1062 29.24 6.39 -6.22
N GLN A 1063 28.12 5.81 -5.78
CA GLN A 1063 28.11 4.56 -5.03
C GLN A 1063 28.65 3.37 -5.84
N VAL A 1064 28.29 3.28 -7.13
CA VAL A 1064 28.81 2.24 -8.03
C VAL A 1064 30.32 2.39 -8.22
N ILE A 1065 30.83 3.62 -8.41
CA ILE A 1065 32.27 3.88 -8.54
C ILE A 1065 33.03 3.45 -7.27
N ASP A 1066 32.51 3.79 -6.09
CA ASP A 1066 33.12 3.39 -4.83
C ASP A 1066 33.09 1.88 -4.58
N GLN A 1067 32.02 1.21 -5.02
CA GLN A 1067 31.91 -0.24 -4.95
C GLN A 1067 32.91 -0.92 -5.90
N VAL A 1068 33.06 -0.43 -7.13
CA VAL A 1068 34.08 -0.91 -8.09
C VAL A 1068 35.50 -0.69 -7.55
N LYS A 1069 35.79 0.48 -6.95
CA LYS A 1069 37.07 0.75 -6.30
C LYS A 1069 37.33 -0.20 -5.13
N LYS A 1070 36.33 -0.49 -4.30
CA LYS A 1070 36.45 -1.47 -3.21
C LYS A 1070 36.70 -2.89 -3.75
N THR A 1071 35.98 -3.32 -4.77
CA THR A 1071 36.18 -4.65 -5.40
C THR A 1071 37.55 -4.75 -6.07
N ALA A 1072 38.01 -3.70 -6.76
CA ALA A 1072 39.35 -3.66 -7.34
C ALA A 1072 40.45 -3.72 -6.27
N ARG A 1073 40.24 -3.05 -5.12
CA ARG A 1073 41.17 -3.08 -3.99
C ARG A 1073 41.21 -4.45 -3.32
N VAL A 1074 40.07 -5.13 -3.19
CA VAL A 1074 39.97 -6.50 -2.67
C VAL A 1074 40.60 -7.52 -3.63
N ASN A 1075 40.49 -7.33 -4.95
CA ASN A 1075 41.13 -8.20 -5.94
C ASN A 1075 42.64 -7.93 -6.11
N SER A 1076 43.15 -6.79 -5.62
CA SER A 1076 44.58 -6.43 -5.63
C SER A 1076 45.34 -6.82 -4.37
N ILE A 1077 44.62 -7.29 -3.34
CA ILE A 1077 45.14 -7.88 -2.10
C ILE A 1077 45.06 -9.39 -2.26
#